data_AF-A0AAV6R1J0-F1
#
_entry.id   AF-A0AAV6R1J0-F1
#
_cell.length_a   1.000
_cell.length_b   1.000
_cell.length_c   1.000
_cell.angle_alpha   90.00
_cell.angle_beta   90.00
_cell.angle_gamma   90.00
#
_symmetry.space_group_name_H-M   'P 1'
#
loop_
_entity.id
_entity.type
_entity.pdbx_description
1 polymer ?
#
loop_
_entity_poly.entity_id
_entity_poly.type
_entity_poly.pdbx_seq_one_letter_code
_entity_poly.pdbx_strand_id
1 'polypeptide(L)'
;MSGAALGIEIVVVFFLALFLLHRYGDFRKQQRMVLFSTLLAWYLCFLIVFILPLDVSTTIYKQCKIDHEEHSAVPTISPSPVNHTTANLNSTPTKSVVERCYKPWSYIPDGIMPVFWRVVYWTSQCLTWLLLPFMQSYARSGGFSITGKVKTALIENAIYYGTYLLIFGSLLIYVAVNPNWHLSWYELQTIGITAANTWGLFLLVLLLGYGLVEIPRSYWNGSRHGHLLIKTYFKASKLMTEKADAEENLEDVMEEVRKVSESIKYNHPLRKCIDTILRKCPGDYQDKMGRNMDDYEDFDDKQNTYPSEKSLVKLHKQVIYAVQRHNRTRVQWQMLLQQAIHLEDVAKNETSSARQFVHSFPPLEPSGWFSRYVYTPTVEWYWECLLKCWFYRLLSVMLTLFSVAVVWSECTFFSTRPVLSLFAVFIQLAERDYNYLYIEMACFITIFFLCICVYSTVFRIRVFNYYYLASHHQTDAYSLQFSGMLFCRLTPPLCLNFLGLIHMDSAISHQQKEQTAYTSIMGSMHVLSFIANGFYIYYPMLIVILCIATYFSLGTRCLNLLGFQQFLGDCEMTSDLIDEGKELIRREKRKRQRIEDGESRRREWKERYGNPREDFAARNRGSHEMKETSYSDTVTSSGGGGRQAKYSRSGGRPERDRIELLQDAEPLDFSADNLADDALDSDSGRHTGGRYLSMSSSRSRIFDDV
;
A
#
# COMPACT_ATOMS: atom_id res chain seq x y z
N MET A 1 -12.71 -35.93 -3.90
CA MET A 1 -13.32 -34.62 -3.64
C MET A 1 -12.34 -33.43 -3.70
N SER A 2 -11.02 -33.64 -3.90
CA SER A 2 -10.00 -32.56 -3.97
C SER A 2 -10.34 -31.38 -4.91
N GLY A 3 -10.70 -31.64 -6.18
CA GLY A 3 -10.92 -30.55 -7.16
C GLY A 3 -12.02 -29.53 -6.81
N ALA A 4 -13.00 -29.91 -5.99
CA ALA A 4 -14.04 -28.98 -5.52
C ALA A 4 -13.51 -28.05 -4.41
N ALA A 5 -12.68 -28.56 -3.49
CA ALA A 5 -12.05 -27.76 -2.44
C ALA A 5 -11.06 -26.76 -3.04
N LEU A 6 -10.17 -27.22 -3.92
CA LEU A 6 -9.23 -26.37 -4.66
C LEU A 6 -9.96 -25.32 -5.53
N GLY A 7 -11.11 -25.68 -6.11
CA GLY A 7 -11.97 -24.73 -6.83
C GLY A 7 -12.56 -23.64 -5.91
N ILE A 8 -12.97 -23.99 -4.69
CA ILE A 8 -13.46 -23.03 -3.68
C ILE A 8 -12.32 -22.10 -3.24
N GLU A 9 -11.13 -22.63 -2.95
CA GLU A 9 -9.95 -21.83 -2.56
C GLU A 9 -9.57 -20.81 -3.63
N ILE A 10 -9.49 -21.26 -4.90
CA ILE A 10 -9.27 -20.40 -6.07
C ILE A 10 -10.28 -19.24 -6.12
N VAL A 11 -11.57 -19.53 -5.93
CA VAL A 11 -12.64 -18.52 -5.95
C VAL A 11 -12.55 -17.57 -4.75
N VAL A 12 -12.27 -18.08 -3.55
CA VAL A 12 -12.10 -17.26 -2.34
C VAL A 12 -10.90 -16.32 -2.46
N VAL A 13 -9.77 -16.81 -2.97
CA VAL A 13 -8.57 -16.00 -3.20
C VAL A 13 -8.80 -14.93 -4.27
N PHE A 14 -9.56 -15.24 -5.33
CA PHE A 14 -9.97 -14.25 -6.32
C PHE A 14 -10.82 -13.12 -5.70
N PHE A 15 -11.83 -13.45 -4.89
CA PHE A 15 -12.64 -12.44 -4.21
C PHE A 15 -11.86 -11.66 -3.16
N LEU A 16 -10.90 -12.27 -2.46
CA LEU A 16 -9.99 -11.58 -1.54
C LEU A 16 -9.11 -10.57 -2.30
N ALA A 17 -8.50 -10.97 -3.42
CA ALA A 17 -7.70 -10.08 -4.26
C ALA A 17 -8.55 -8.92 -4.82
N LEU A 18 -9.78 -9.20 -5.25
CA LEU A 18 -10.71 -8.20 -5.75
C LEU A 18 -11.17 -7.22 -4.66
N PHE A 19 -11.46 -7.70 -3.45
CA PHE A 19 -11.82 -6.87 -2.30
C PHE A 19 -10.67 -5.95 -1.87
N LEU A 20 -9.45 -6.48 -1.80
CA LEU A 20 -8.26 -5.67 -1.51
C LEU A 20 -8.02 -4.64 -2.62
N LEU A 21 -8.16 -5.04 -3.90
CA LEU A 21 -7.99 -4.13 -5.02
C LEU A 21 -9.02 -3.00 -4.98
N HIS A 22 -10.27 -3.31 -4.64
CA HIS A 22 -11.31 -2.32 -4.38
C HIS A 22 -10.97 -1.43 -3.19
N ARG A 23 -10.39 -1.96 -2.09
CA ARG A 23 -10.03 -1.14 -0.92
C ARG A 23 -8.97 -0.06 -1.22
N TYR A 24 -8.03 -0.35 -2.12
CA TYR A 24 -6.89 0.53 -2.41
C TYR A 24 -7.05 1.35 -3.71
N GLY A 25 -7.62 0.78 -4.77
CA GLY A 25 -7.77 1.41 -6.09
C GLY A 25 -9.18 1.91 -6.40
N ASP A 26 -9.29 2.99 -7.17
CA ASP A 26 -10.58 3.54 -7.64
C ASP A 26 -11.00 2.90 -8.97
N PHE A 27 -12.03 2.03 -8.94
CA PHE A 27 -12.50 1.32 -10.13
C PHE A 27 -13.12 2.23 -11.20
N ARG A 28 -13.50 3.47 -10.85
CA ARG A 28 -14.10 4.43 -11.79
C ARG A 28 -13.05 5.36 -12.41
N LYS A 29 -12.01 5.72 -11.66
CA LYS A 29 -10.94 6.62 -12.14
C LYS A 29 -9.78 5.89 -12.81
N GLN A 30 -9.44 4.68 -12.37
CA GLN A 30 -8.31 3.94 -12.91
C GLN A 30 -8.67 3.23 -14.22
N GLN A 31 -7.67 3.03 -15.08
CA GLN A 31 -7.85 2.35 -16.36
C GLN A 31 -8.05 0.84 -16.16
N ARG A 32 -8.97 0.23 -16.91
CA ARG A 32 -9.31 -1.20 -16.77
C ARG A 32 -8.10 -2.14 -16.87
N MET A 33 -7.11 -1.83 -17.72
CA MET A 33 -5.86 -2.61 -17.83
C MET A 33 -4.97 -2.50 -16.59
N VAL A 34 -4.95 -1.34 -15.91
CA VAL A 34 -4.23 -1.14 -14.64
C VAL A 34 -4.82 -2.06 -13.58
N LEU A 35 -6.15 -2.02 -13.44
CA LEU A 35 -6.89 -2.83 -12.47
C LEU A 35 -6.73 -4.33 -12.76
N PHE A 36 -6.90 -4.75 -14.02
CA PHE A 36 -6.77 -6.16 -14.41
C PHE A 36 -5.35 -6.72 -14.19
N SER A 37 -4.31 -5.98 -14.59
CA SER A 37 -2.92 -6.43 -14.42
C SER A 37 -2.52 -6.52 -12.94
N THR A 38 -2.96 -5.59 -12.10
CA THR A 38 -2.76 -5.71 -10.64
C THR A 38 -3.60 -6.83 -10.02
N LEU A 39 -4.88 -6.99 -10.42
CA LEU A 39 -5.73 -8.08 -9.91
C LEU A 39 -5.09 -9.43 -10.18
N LEU A 40 -4.63 -9.65 -11.41
CA LEU A 40 -3.99 -10.90 -11.81
C LEU A 40 -2.68 -11.14 -11.05
N ALA A 41 -1.85 -10.11 -10.89
CA ALA A 41 -0.62 -10.19 -10.10
C ALA A 41 -0.90 -10.56 -8.63
N TRP A 42 -1.80 -9.84 -7.96
CA TRP A 42 -2.16 -10.09 -6.56
C TRP A 42 -2.79 -11.48 -6.37
N TYR A 43 -3.69 -11.87 -7.28
CA TYR A 43 -4.34 -13.17 -7.28
C TYR A 43 -3.32 -14.33 -7.36
N LEU A 44 -2.40 -14.29 -8.33
CA LEU A 44 -1.35 -15.31 -8.48
C LEU A 44 -0.46 -15.40 -7.22
N CYS A 45 -0.15 -14.28 -6.58
CA CYS A 45 0.69 -14.23 -5.38
C CYS A 45 -0.02 -14.69 -4.10
N PHE A 46 -1.32 -14.40 -3.94
CA PHE A 46 -2.06 -14.89 -2.77
C PHE A 46 -2.40 -16.38 -2.86
N LEU A 47 -2.50 -16.90 -4.08
CA LEU A 47 -2.85 -18.29 -4.35
C LEU A 47 -1.74 -19.28 -3.92
N ILE A 48 -0.46 -18.87 -3.91
CA ILE A 48 0.65 -19.73 -3.48
C ILE A 48 0.57 -20.17 -2.01
N VAL A 49 -0.14 -19.40 -1.16
CA VAL A 49 -0.38 -19.74 0.25
C VAL A 49 -1.14 -21.06 0.41
N PHE A 50 -2.00 -21.39 -0.55
CA PHE A 50 -2.83 -22.61 -0.55
C PHE A 50 -2.20 -23.72 -1.39
N ILE A 51 -1.69 -23.41 -2.59
CA ILE A 51 -1.16 -24.44 -3.49
C ILE A 51 0.20 -25.01 -3.04
N LEU A 52 1.06 -24.23 -2.37
CA LEU A 52 2.38 -24.74 -1.96
C LEU A 52 2.29 -25.83 -0.87
N PRO A 53 1.43 -25.72 0.17
CA PRO A 53 1.12 -26.84 1.06
C PRO A 53 0.60 -28.10 0.34
N LEU A 54 -0.22 -27.92 -0.70
CA LEU A 54 -0.77 -29.02 -1.51
C LEU A 54 0.29 -29.73 -2.36
N ASP A 55 1.29 -28.99 -2.87
CA ASP A 55 2.43 -29.55 -3.59
C ASP A 55 3.33 -30.37 -2.64
N VAL A 56 3.62 -29.83 -1.44
CA VAL A 56 4.40 -30.53 -0.40
C VAL A 56 3.69 -31.81 0.06
N SER A 57 2.41 -31.78 0.41
CA SER A 57 1.68 -32.98 0.86
C SER A 57 1.55 -34.03 -0.24
N THR A 58 1.36 -33.59 -1.49
CA THR A 58 1.35 -34.50 -2.66
C THR A 58 2.73 -35.10 -2.93
N THR A 59 3.82 -34.35 -2.75
CA THR A 59 5.21 -34.83 -2.92
C THR A 59 5.59 -35.85 -1.86
N ILE A 60 5.26 -35.60 -0.58
CA ILE A 60 5.51 -36.56 0.52
C ILE A 60 4.71 -37.86 0.32
N TYR A 61 3.47 -37.78 -0.17
CA TYR A 61 2.71 -38.97 -0.55
C TYR A 61 3.36 -39.77 -1.70
N LYS A 62 3.95 -39.09 -2.69
CA LYS A 62 4.71 -39.75 -3.77
C LYS A 62 5.97 -40.40 -3.26
N GLN A 63 6.74 -39.74 -2.40
CA GLN A 63 7.91 -40.32 -1.76
C GLN A 63 7.55 -41.61 -1.03
N CYS A 64 6.50 -41.60 -0.21
CA CYS A 64 6.01 -42.80 0.46
C CYS A 64 5.73 -43.95 -0.52
N LYS A 65 5.09 -43.66 -1.67
CA LYS A 65 4.85 -44.69 -2.69
C LYS A 65 6.14 -45.25 -3.26
N ILE A 66 7.14 -44.42 -3.54
CA ILE A 66 8.43 -44.84 -4.07
C ILE A 66 9.17 -45.70 -3.04
N ASP A 67 9.28 -45.23 -1.80
CA ASP A 67 9.91 -45.97 -0.70
C ASP A 67 9.23 -47.35 -0.49
N HIS A 68 7.90 -47.40 -0.56
CA HIS A 68 7.13 -48.65 -0.48
C HIS A 68 7.35 -49.56 -1.70
N GLU A 69 7.45 -49.00 -2.91
CA GLU A 69 7.73 -49.77 -4.13
C GLU A 69 9.15 -50.33 -4.12
N GLU A 70 10.16 -49.57 -3.68
CA GLU A 70 11.54 -50.05 -3.46
C GLU A 70 11.61 -51.15 -2.40
N HIS A 71 10.98 -50.95 -1.23
CA HIS A 71 10.92 -51.99 -0.19
C HIS A 71 10.16 -53.25 -0.62
N SER A 72 9.19 -53.13 -1.54
CA SER A 72 8.48 -54.28 -2.11
C SER A 72 9.27 -54.97 -3.22
N ALA A 73 10.20 -54.27 -3.87
CA ALA A 73 11.01 -54.76 -4.99
C ALA A 73 12.29 -55.50 -4.56
N VAL A 74 12.48 -55.77 -3.26
CA VAL A 74 13.58 -56.62 -2.73
C VAL A 74 13.05 -58.01 -2.32
N PRO A 75 12.84 -58.94 -3.26
CA PRO A 75 12.56 -60.34 -2.94
C PRO A 75 13.84 -61.10 -2.58
N THR A 76 13.72 -62.01 -1.62
CA THR A 76 14.78 -62.87 -1.09
C THR A 76 15.39 -63.82 -2.14
N ILE A 77 16.65 -63.59 -2.53
CA ILE A 77 17.55 -64.61 -3.12
C ILE A 77 18.96 -64.36 -2.56
N SER A 78 19.48 -65.16 -1.64
CA SER A 78 20.14 -66.43 -1.99
C SER A 78 19.95 -67.52 -0.91
N PRO A 79 19.77 -68.79 -1.29
CA PRO A 79 19.83 -69.90 -0.35
C PRO A 79 21.29 -70.29 -0.06
N SER A 80 21.72 -70.24 1.20
CA SER A 80 22.92 -70.97 1.63
C SER A 80 22.54 -72.43 1.94
N PRO A 81 23.34 -73.43 1.52
CA PRO A 81 23.03 -74.82 1.76
C PRO A 81 23.18 -75.18 3.24
N VAL A 82 22.35 -76.13 3.67
CA VAL A 82 22.24 -76.67 5.03
C VAL A 82 23.58 -77.22 5.54
N ASN A 83 23.91 -76.96 6.82
CA ASN A 83 24.51 -77.97 7.72
C ASN A 83 24.44 -77.60 9.22
N HIS A 84 23.52 -78.27 9.91
CA HIS A 84 23.54 -78.73 11.31
C HIS A 84 23.48 -77.82 12.56
N THR A 85 22.72 -78.37 13.53
CA THR A 85 22.77 -78.22 15.01
C THR A 85 22.20 -76.97 15.71
N THR A 86 20.90 -77.06 16.02
CA THR A 86 20.27 -76.83 17.35
C THR A 86 20.88 -75.81 18.32
N ALA A 87 20.19 -74.67 18.47
CA ALA A 87 19.96 -74.02 19.78
C ALA A 87 18.63 -73.25 19.73
N ASN A 88 17.79 -73.40 20.76
CA ASN A 88 16.52 -72.66 20.86
C ASN A 88 16.78 -71.19 21.21
N LEU A 89 16.40 -70.27 20.32
CA LEU A 89 15.95 -68.94 20.73
C LEU A 89 14.58 -68.67 20.10
N ASN A 90 13.61 -68.31 20.94
CA ASN A 90 12.32 -67.78 20.50
C ASN A 90 12.49 -66.33 20.03
N SER A 91 13.17 -66.11 18.91
CA SER A 91 13.05 -64.87 18.17
C SER A 91 11.69 -64.87 17.45
N THR A 92 10.68 -64.28 18.10
CA THR A 92 9.45 -63.88 17.40
C THR A 92 9.86 -63.02 16.20
N PRO A 93 9.51 -63.39 14.96
CA PRO A 93 9.72 -62.50 13.85
C PRO A 93 8.81 -61.29 14.06
N THR A 94 9.39 -60.15 14.41
CA THR A 94 8.72 -58.86 14.38
C THR A 94 8.26 -58.66 12.95
N LYS A 95 6.97 -58.92 12.69
CA LYS A 95 6.33 -58.57 11.43
C LYS A 95 6.51 -57.07 11.27
N SER A 96 7.42 -56.65 10.40
CA SER A 96 7.42 -55.31 9.84
C SER A 96 6.07 -55.11 9.18
N VAL A 97 5.17 -54.40 9.88
CA VAL A 97 3.86 -54.07 9.33
C VAL A 97 4.13 -53.24 8.09
N VAL A 98 3.68 -53.71 6.93
CA VAL A 98 3.77 -52.97 5.68
C VAL A 98 2.79 -51.82 5.78
N GLU A 99 3.29 -50.66 6.21
CA GLU A 99 2.50 -49.44 6.39
C GLU A 99 2.08 -48.91 5.02
N ARG A 100 0.77 -48.91 4.77
CA ARG A 100 0.19 -48.46 3.50
C ARG A 100 0.18 -46.93 3.47
N CYS A 101 0.80 -46.35 2.44
CA CYS A 101 0.65 -44.93 2.12
C CYS A 101 -0.84 -44.60 1.90
N TYR A 102 -1.45 -43.84 2.80
CA TYR A 102 -2.82 -43.35 2.63
C TYR A 102 -2.85 -42.16 1.68
N LYS A 103 -3.79 -42.15 0.74
CA LYS A 103 -3.96 -41.03 -0.19
C LYS A 103 -4.46 -39.79 0.56
N PRO A 104 -3.77 -38.63 0.52
CA PRO A 104 -4.26 -37.42 1.18
C PRO A 104 -5.60 -36.98 0.59
N TRP A 105 -6.48 -36.45 1.44
CA TRP A 105 -7.81 -35.95 1.06
C TRP A 105 -7.75 -34.94 -0.09
N SER A 106 -6.72 -34.09 -0.04
CA SER A 106 -6.41 -32.99 -0.92
C SER A 106 -5.63 -33.40 -2.19
N TYR A 107 -5.18 -34.67 -2.32
CA TYR A 107 -4.33 -35.16 -3.41
C TYR A 107 -4.77 -34.66 -4.81
N ILE A 108 -3.81 -34.08 -5.53
CA ILE A 108 -3.98 -33.61 -6.91
C ILE A 108 -3.39 -34.64 -7.89
N PRO A 109 -4.12 -35.05 -8.94
CA PRO A 109 -3.62 -35.96 -9.96
C PRO A 109 -2.32 -35.52 -10.63
N ASP A 110 -1.53 -36.51 -11.04
CA ASP A 110 -0.25 -36.31 -11.72
C ASP A 110 -0.40 -35.50 -13.02
N GLY A 111 0.63 -34.71 -13.33
CA GLY A 111 0.64 -33.78 -14.47
C GLY A 111 -0.06 -32.44 -14.23
N ILE A 112 -1.07 -32.36 -13.36
CA ILE A 112 -1.80 -31.10 -13.12
C ILE A 112 -0.91 -30.07 -12.40
N MET A 113 -0.23 -30.45 -11.32
CA MET A 113 0.59 -29.53 -10.53
C MET A 113 1.75 -28.89 -11.33
N PRO A 114 2.53 -29.64 -12.14
CA PRO A 114 3.54 -29.02 -13.02
C PRO A 114 2.96 -28.09 -14.09
N VAL A 115 1.78 -28.39 -14.65
CA VAL A 115 1.12 -27.47 -15.59
C VAL A 115 0.67 -26.20 -14.88
N PHE A 116 0.09 -26.35 -13.68
CA PHE A 116 -0.36 -25.23 -12.86
C PHE A 116 0.79 -24.27 -12.52
N TRP A 117 1.87 -24.77 -11.94
CA TRP A 117 3.05 -23.97 -11.61
C TRP A 117 3.72 -23.35 -12.84
N ARG A 118 3.71 -24.04 -14.00
CA ARG A 118 4.21 -23.47 -15.26
C ARG A 118 3.39 -22.24 -15.66
N VAL A 119 2.06 -22.30 -15.56
CA VAL A 119 1.19 -21.15 -15.81
C VAL A 119 1.48 -20.03 -14.82
N VAL A 120 1.49 -20.31 -13.51
CA VAL A 120 1.76 -19.29 -12.47
C VAL A 120 3.12 -18.62 -12.65
N TYR A 121 4.18 -19.40 -12.90
CA TYR A 121 5.54 -18.87 -13.07
C TYR A 121 5.65 -17.98 -14.31
N TRP A 122 5.30 -18.48 -15.50
CA TRP A 122 5.47 -17.72 -16.75
C TRP A 122 4.52 -16.51 -16.84
N THR A 123 3.31 -16.60 -16.28
CA THR A 123 2.43 -15.42 -16.16
C THR A 123 3.01 -14.37 -15.21
N SER A 124 3.56 -14.79 -14.06
CA SER A 124 4.22 -13.88 -13.11
C SER A 124 5.45 -13.21 -13.70
N GLN A 125 6.27 -13.92 -14.47
CA GLN A 125 7.42 -13.34 -15.20
C GLN A 125 6.96 -12.35 -16.28
N CYS A 126 5.95 -12.69 -17.09
CA CYS A 126 5.37 -11.79 -18.09
C CYS A 126 4.77 -10.52 -17.46
N LEU A 127 4.05 -10.66 -16.35
CA LEU A 127 3.55 -9.52 -15.57
C LEU A 127 4.69 -8.63 -15.07
N THR A 128 5.74 -9.24 -14.52
CA THR A 128 6.88 -8.56 -13.89
C THR A 128 7.74 -7.77 -14.88
N TRP A 129 8.03 -8.36 -16.04
CA TRP A 129 9.02 -7.84 -16.99
C TRP A 129 8.42 -7.16 -18.22
N LEU A 130 7.15 -7.41 -18.53
CA LEU A 130 6.48 -6.83 -19.70
C LEU A 130 5.27 -5.97 -19.31
N LEU A 131 4.23 -6.56 -18.72
CA LEU A 131 2.93 -5.88 -18.63
C LEU A 131 2.89 -4.76 -17.59
N LEU A 132 3.37 -5.00 -16.36
CA LEU A 132 3.32 -4.00 -15.29
C LEU A 132 4.30 -2.82 -15.52
N PRO A 133 5.56 -3.02 -15.96
CA PRO A 133 6.47 -1.91 -16.31
C PRO A 133 5.94 -1.05 -17.46
N PHE A 134 5.38 -1.69 -18.49
CA PHE A 134 4.75 -0.97 -19.60
C PHE A 134 3.57 -0.12 -19.11
N MET A 135 2.67 -0.70 -18.32
CA MET A 135 1.46 -0.01 -17.87
C MET A 135 1.77 1.09 -16.84
N GLN A 136 2.86 0.98 -16.07
CA GLN A 136 3.36 2.06 -15.19
C GLN A 136 3.77 3.30 -16.00
N SER A 137 4.62 3.11 -17.01
CA SER A 137 5.06 4.22 -17.88
C SER A 137 3.88 4.79 -18.69
N TYR A 138 2.92 3.94 -19.09
CA TYR A 138 1.68 4.36 -19.74
C TYR A 138 0.81 5.23 -18.82
N ALA A 139 0.57 4.80 -17.58
CA ALA A 139 -0.22 5.56 -16.59
C ALA A 139 0.44 6.92 -16.27
N ARG A 140 1.77 6.94 -16.14
CA ARG A 140 2.60 8.14 -15.89
C ARG A 140 2.68 9.13 -17.07
N SER A 141 2.30 8.72 -18.27
CA SER A 141 2.46 9.55 -19.47
C SER A 141 1.39 10.66 -19.56
N GLY A 142 1.85 11.91 -19.74
CA GLY A 142 1.00 13.10 -19.92
C GLY A 142 0.44 13.29 -21.34
N GLY A 143 0.66 12.32 -22.24
CA GLY A 143 0.25 12.42 -23.64
C GLY A 143 -1.27 12.56 -23.80
N PHE A 144 -1.71 13.46 -24.69
CA PHE A 144 -3.14 13.70 -24.93
C PHE A 144 -3.82 12.58 -25.75
N SER A 145 -3.05 11.80 -26.51
CA SER A 145 -3.53 10.68 -27.34
C SER A 145 -3.04 9.32 -26.82
N ILE A 146 -3.83 8.27 -27.04
CA ILE A 146 -3.46 6.88 -26.68
C ILE A 146 -2.16 6.46 -27.37
N THR A 147 -1.99 6.81 -28.66
CA THR A 147 -0.77 6.54 -29.43
C THR A 147 0.45 7.27 -28.86
N GLY A 148 0.30 8.53 -28.45
CA GLY A 148 1.35 9.26 -27.74
C GLY A 148 1.74 8.59 -26.42
N LYS A 149 0.75 8.19 -25.61
CA LYS A 149 0.98 7.47 -24.35
C LYS A 149 1.72 6.14 -24.55
N VAL A 150 1.31 5.32 -25.53
CA VAL A 150 1.98 4.05 -25.86
C VAL A 150 3.40 4.30 -26.35
N LYS A 151 3.62 5.28 -27.24
CA LYS A 151 4.97 5.63 -27.74
C LYS A 151 5.90 6.06 -26.59
N THR A 152 5.45 6.93 -25.69
CA THR A 152 6.22 7.32 -24.51
C THR A 152 6.51 6.12 -23.60
N ALA A 153 5.51 5.27 -23.34
CA ALA A 153 5.68 4.08 -22.49
C ALA A 153 6.68 3.07 -23.06
N LEU A 154 6.67 2.85 -24.39
CA LEU A 154 7.64 2.01 -25.08
C LEU A 154 9.04 2.61 -25.02
N ILE A 155 9.21 3.91 -25.25
CA ILE A 155 10.52 4.57 -25.20
C ILE A 155 11.11 4.53 -23.77
N GLU A 156 10.32 4.88 -22.74
CA GLU A 156 10.78 4.83 -21.34
C GLU A 156 11.25 3.41 -20.95
N ASN A 157 10.51 2.37 -21.33
CA ASN A 157 10.89 0.98 -21.06
C ASN A 157 12.05 0.48 -21.94
N ALA A 158 12.13 0.88 -23.22
CA ALA A 158 13.20 0.50 -24.12
C ALA A 158 14.56 1.08 -23.68
N ILE A 159 14.58 2.30 -23.13
CA ILE A 159 15.78 2.87 -22.50
C ILE A 159 16.19 2.03 -21.30
N TYR A 160 15.26 1.75 -20.38
CA TYR A 160 15.51 0.94 -19.19
C TYR A 160 16.06 -0.44 -19.55
N TYR A 161 15.34 -1.24 -20.34
CA TYR A 161 15.78 -2.58 -20.73
C TYR A 161 17.00 -2.59 -21.66
N GLY A 162 17.17 -1.57 -22.51
CA GLY A 162 18.37 -1.39 -23.32
C GLY A 162 19.63 -1.27 -22.45
N THR A 163 19.58 -0.51 -21.36
CA THR A 163 20.73 -0.40 -20.43
C THR A 163 21.06 -1.73 -19.74
N TYR A 164 20.05 -2.50 -19.28
CA TYR A 164 20.30 -3.84 -18.74
C TYR A 164 20.87 -4.80 -19.77
N LEU A 165 20.37 -4.76 -21.01
CA LEU A 165 20.85 -5.63 -22.09
C LEU A 165 22.31 -5.32 -22.45
N LEU A 166 22.72 -4.05 -22.42
CA LEU A 166 24.12 -3.66 -22.63
C LEU A 166 25.03 -4.15 -21.48
N ILE A 167 24.61 -4.03 -20.22
CA ILE A 167 25.36 -4.51 -19.06
C ILE A 167 25.46 -6.05 -19.06
N PHE A 168 24.35 -6.73 -19.34
CA PHE A 168 24.34 -8.20 -19.43
C PHE A 168 25.16 -8.69 -20.62
N GLY A 169 25.09 -8.00 -21.77
CA GLY A 169 25.89 -8.30 -22.95
C GLY A 169 27.40 -8.13 -22.72
N SER A 170 27.83 -7.06 -22.04
CA SER A 170 29.26 -6.88 -21.73
C SER A 170 29.78 -7.92 -20.73
N LEU A 171 28.98 -8.30 -19.74
CA LEU A 171 29.29 -9.41 -18.83
C LEU A 171 29.37 -10.76 -19.56
N LEU A 172 28.46 -11.04 -20.50
CA LEU A 172 28.51 -12.26 -21.31
C LEU A 172 29.75 -12.28 -22.22
N ILE A 173 30.14 -11.15 -22.83
CA ILE A 173 31.36 -11.05 -23.64
C ILE A 173 32.59 -11.30 -22.76
N TYR A 174 32.66 -10.69 -21.57
CA TYR A 174 33.74 -10.94 -20.62
C TYR A 174 33.86 -12.44 -20.28
N VAL A 175 32.74 -13.11 -20.01
CA VAL A 175 32.76 -14.54 -19.72
C VAL A 175 33.14 -15.39 -20.95
N ALA A 176 32.56 -15.11 -22.12
CA ALA A 176 32.82 -15.88 -23.34
C ALA A 176 34.27 -15.76 -23.87
N VAL A 177 34.98 -14.69 -23.49
CA VAL A 177 36.41 -14.48 -23.80
C VAL A 177 37.33 -15.24 -22.82
N ASN A 178 36.84 -15.66 -21.64
CA ASN A 178 37.65 -16.43 -20.70
C ASN A 178 37.77 -17.90 -21.17
N PRO A 179 38.97 -18.40 -21.54
CA PRO A 179 39.14 -19.69 -22.22
C PRO A 179 38.80 -20.91 -21.35
N ASN A 180 38.56 -20.72 -20.06
CA ASN A 180 38.24 -21.79 -19.11
C ASN A 180 36.73 -22.09 -19.01
N TRP A 181 35.85 -21.21 -19.49
CA TRP A 181 34.39 -21.31 -19.27
C TRP A 181 33.65 -21.46 -20.61
N HIS A 182 33.25 -22.68 -20.96
CA HIS A 182 32.38 -22.93 -22.11
C HIS A 182 30.91 -22.78 -21.70
N LEU A 183 30.20 -21.76 -22.20
CA LEU A 183 28.75 -21.64 -21.96
C LEU A 183 27.93 -22.52 -22.90
N SER A 184 27.19 -23.45 -22.32
CA SER A 184 26.04 -24.10 -22.96
C SER A 184 24.83 -23.17 -22.97
N TRP A 185 23.94 -23.34 -23.96
CA TRP A 185 22.63 -22.67 -23.99
C TRP A 185 21.79 -22.94 -22.73
N TYR A 186 21.89 -24.16 -22.19
CA TYR A 186 21.20 -24.54 -20.96
C TYR A 186 21.72 -23.78 -19.73
N GLU A 187 23.03 -23.58 -19.64
CA GLU A 187 23.67 -22.81 -18.57
C GLU A 187 23.31 -21.33 -18.71
N LEU A 188 23.31 -20.78 -19.93
CA LEU A 188 22.86 -19.41 -20.19
C LEU A 188 21.40 -19.19 -19.76
N GLN A 189 20.50 -20.12 -20.09
CA GLN A 189 19.11 -20.08 -19.62
C GLN A 189 19.03 -20.13 -18.09
N THR A 190 19.86 -20.96 -17.44
CA THR A 190 19.88 -21.11 -15.98
C THR A 190 20.46 -19.87 -15.28
N ILE A 191 21.50 -19.25 -15.84
CA ILE A 191 22.04 -17.95 -15.40
C ILE A 191 20.96 -16.87 -15.53
N GLY A 192 20.21 -16.83 -16.64
CA GLY A 192 19.11 -15.88 -16.84
C GLY A 192 17.99 -16.03 -15.80
N ILE A 193 17.55 -17.26 -15.54
CA ILE A 193 16.55 -17.57 -14.50
C ILE A 193 17.07 -17.21 -13.10
N THR A 194 18.32 -17.54 -12.80
CA THR A 194 18.94 -17.22 -11.51
C THR A 194 19.03 -15.70 -11.31
N ALA A 195 19.56 -14.97 -12.29
CA ALA A 195 19.70 -13.51 -12.25
C ALA A 195 18.36 -12.76 -12.18
N ALA A 196 17.30 -13.28 -12.80
CA ALA A 196 15.95 -12.72 -12.68
C ALA A 196 15.40 -12.84 -11.25
N ASN A 197 15.80 -13.89 -10.51
CA ASN A 197 15.30 -14.19 -9.17
C ASN A 197 16.19 -13.64 -8.03
N THR A 198 17.51 -13.44 -8.24
CA THR A 198 18.44 -12.94 -7.20
C THR A 198 18.06 -11.55 -6.66
N TRP A 199 17.52 -10.66 -7.51
CA TRP A 199 17.02 -9.36 -7.04
C TRP A 199 15.80 -9.50 -6.13
N GLY A 200 14.86 -10.39 -6.48
CA GLY A 200 13.71 -10.72 -5.63
C GLY A 200 14.15 -11.35 -4.31
N LEU A 201 15.20 -12.17 -4.34
CA LEU A 201 15.77 -12.86 -3.18
C LEU A 201 16.47 -11.88 -2.21
N PHE A 202 17.21 -10.90 -2.72
CA PHE A 202 17.76 -9.80 -1.93
C PHE A 202 16.65 -8.95 -1.27
N LEU A 203 15.61 -8.60 -2.04
CA LEU A 203 14.45 -7.89 -1.49
C LEU A 203 13.71 -8.73 -0.44
N LEU A 204 13.60 -10.05 -0.62
CA LEU A 204 13.00 -10.95 0.35
C LEU A 204 13.75 -10.90 1.68
N VAL A 205 15.08 -10.97 1.69
CA VAL A 205 15.88 -10.87 2.93
C VAL A 205 15.60 -9.55 3.67
N LEU A 206 15.58 -8.42 2.95
CA LEU A 206 15.30 -7.10 3.54
C LEU A 206 13.89 -7.03 4.14
N LEU A 207 12.88 -7.51 3.41
CA LEU A 207 11.47 -7.43 3.81
C LEU A 207 11.13 -8.41 4.92
N LEU A 208 11.64 -9.65 4.85
CA LEU A 208 11.46 -10.68 5.85
C LEU A 208 12.19 -10.32 7.15
N GLY A 209 13.46 -9.90 7.07
CA GLY A 209 14.23 -9.47 8.24
C GLY A 209 13.62 -8.29 9.00
N TYR A 210 12.98 -7.35 8.29
CA TYR A 210 12.19 -6.27 8.89
C TYR A 210 10.83 -6.77 9.42
N GLY A 211 10.11 -7.59 8.64
CA GLY A 211 8.77 -8.07 8.98
C GLY A 211 8.72 -8.99 10.19
N LEU A 212 9.74 -9.83 10.38
CA LEU A 212 9.86 -10.72 11.54
C LEU A 212 9.94 -9.95 12.87
N VAL A 213 10.45 -8.71 12.87
CA VAL A 213 10.59 -7.90 14.08
C VAL A 213 9.49 -6.85 14.20
N GLU A 214 9.18 -6.13 13.13
CA GLU A 214 8.26 -4.99 13.21
C GLU A 214 6.79 -5.43 13.35
N ILE A 215 6.39 -6.59 12.84
CA ILE A 215 5.01 -7.06 12.97
C ILE A 215 4.63 -7.41 14.42
N PRO A 216 5.35 -8.30 15.15
CA PRO A 216 5.05 -8.54 16.56
C PRO A 216 5.19 -7.27 17.42
N ARG A 217 6.21 -6.43 17.15
CA ARG A 217 6.40 -5.13 17.81
C ARG A 217 5.22 -4.18 17.58
N SER A 218 4.68 -4.13 16.36
CA SER A 218 3.54 -3.28 15.99
C SER A 218 2.29 -3.65 16.79
N TYR A 219 2.03 -4.94 17.02
CA TYR A 219 0.93 -5.38 17.88
C TYR A 219 1.22 -5.14 19.37
N TRP A 220 2.46 -5.35 19.82
CA TRP A 220 2.85 -5.05 21.21
C TRP A 220 2.61 -3.57 21.54
N ASN A 221 3.13 -2.67 20.70
CA ASN A 221 2.99 -1.24 20.87
C ASN A 221 1.54 -0.78 20.68
N GLY A 222 0.75 -1.46 19.84
CA GLY A 222 -0.70 -1.26 19.73
C GLY A 222 -1.50 -1.69 20.96
N SER A 223 -0.97 -2.58 21.81
CA SER A 223 -1.60 -2.99 23.08
C SER A 223 -1.30 -2.06 24.26
N ARG A 224 -0.32 -1.14 24.13
CA ARG A 224 0.06 -0.20 25.20
C ARG A 224 -0.95 0.95 25.28
N HIS A 225 -1.56 1.13 26.44
CA HIS A 225 -2.44 2.26 26.76
C HIS A 225 -1.80 3.60 26.38
N GLY A 226 -2.57 4.49 25.75
CA GLY A 226 -2.12 5.80 25.27
C GLY A 226 -1.12 5.82 24.10
N HIS A 227 -0.26 4.81 23.92
CA HIS A 227 0.83 4.84 22.94
C HIS A 227 0.33 5.05 21.49
N LEU A 228 -0.78 4.39 21.12
CA LEU A 228 -1.38 4.55 19.80
C LEU A 228 -1.92 5.97 19.56
N LEU A 229 -2.44 6.64 20.60
CA LEU A 229 -2.90 8.03 20.54
C LEU A 229 -1.72 8.99 20.33
N ILE A 230 -0.65 8.84 21.13
CA ILE A 230 0.55 9.68 21.02
C ILE A 230 1.20 9.51 19.63
N LYS A 231 1.31 8.27 19.15
CA LYS A 231 1.77 7.95 17.79
C LYS A 231 0.88 8.56 16.70
N THR A 232 -0.41 8.73 16.97
CA THR A 232 -1.35 9.38 16.04
C THR A 232 -1.14 10.90 16.02
N TYR A 233 -0.88 11.53 17.17
CA TYR A 233 -0.52 12.96 17.23
C TYR A 233 0.77 13.26 16.45
N PHE A 234 1.86 12.51 16.68
CA PHE A 234 3.11 12.68 15.93
C PHE A 234 2.94 12.51 14.41
N LYS A 235 2.12 11.52 13.99
CA LYS A 235 1.77 11.35 12.58
C LYS A 235 0.91 12.49 12.03
N ALA A 236 0.13 13.16 12.88
CA ALA A 236 -0.69 14.30 12.48
C ALA A 236 0.17 15.52 12.13
N SER A 237 1.15 15.88 12.97
CA SER A 237 2.14 16.92 12.63
C SER A 237 2.80 16.64 11.27
N LYS A 238 3.46 15.48 11.10
CA LYS A 238 4.13 15.10 9.84
C LYS A 238 3.21 15.10 8.62
N LEU A 239 1.98 14.59 8.75
CA LEU A 239 1.01 14.56 7.65
C LEU A 239 0.44 15.94 7.34
N MET A 240 0.38 16.85 8.32
CA MET A 240 -0.03 18.24 8.11
C MET A 240 1.02 18.97 7.25
N THR A 241 2.31 18.80 7.53
CA THR A 241 3.40 19.29 6.65
C THR A 241 3.29 18.69 5.24
N GLU A 242 3.22 17.36 5.10
CA GLU A 242 3.05 16.70 3.79
C GLU A 242 1.79 17.19 3.02
N LYS A 243 0.75 17.63 3.74
CA LYS A 243 -0.48 18.19 3.18
C LYS A 243 -0.29 19.64 2.74
N ALA A 244 0.36 20.48 3.54
CA ALA A 244 0.68 21.87 3.20
C ALA A 244 1.56 21.93 1.95
N ASP A 245 2.66 21.16 1.90
CA ASP A 245 3.53 21.03 0.72
C ASP A 245 2.75 20.62 -0.55
N ALA A 246 1.69 19.83 -0.38
CA ALA A 246 0.85 19.34 -1.47
C ALA A 246 -0.28 20.31 -1.86
N GLU A 247 -0.62 21.27 -1.01
CA GLU A 247 -1.54 22.37 -1.29
C GLU A 247 -0.77 23.50 -2.02
N GLU A 248 0.41 23.89 -1.54
CA GLU A 248 1.30 24.88 -2.18
C GLU A 248 1.70 24.46 -3.61
N ASN A 249 2.28 23.26 -3.78
CA ASN A 249 2.62 22.74 -5.11
C ASN A 249 1.40 22.46 -6.01
N LEU A 250 0.17 22.44 -5.47
CA LEU A 250 -1.03 22.47 -6.31
C LEU A 250 -1.31 23.90 -6.79
N GLU A 251 -1.22 24.90 -5.90
CA GLU A 251 -1.41 26.32 -6.24
C GLU A 251 -0.41 26.79 -7.29
N ASP A 252 0.88 26.51 -7.14
CA ASP A 252 1.93 26.79 -8.14
C ASP A 252 1.55 26.25 -9.54
N VAL A 253 1.15 24.98 -9.60
CA VAL A 253 0.81 24.30 -10.85
C VAL A 253 -0.50 24.84 -11.43
N MET A 254 -1.45 25.28 -10.60
CA MET A 254 -2.66 25.96 -11.08
C MET A 254 -2.36 27.36 -11.62
N GLU A 255 -1.38 28.08 -11.07
CA GLU A 255 -0.92 29.38 -11.61
C GLU A 255 -0.23 29.20 -12.97
N GLU A 256 0.61 28.19 -13.14
CA GLU A 256 1.22 27.86 -14.44
C GLU A 256 0.17 27.45 -15.49
N VAL A 257 -0.86 26.70 -15.09
CA VAL A 257 -2.02 26.42 -15.96
C VAL A 257 -2.76 27.71 -16.33
N ARG A 258 -2.89 28.66 -15.41
CA ARG A 258 -3.51 29.97 -15.67
C ARG A 258 -2.75 30.74 -16.74
N LYS A 259 -1.44 30.97 -16.55
CA LYS A 259 -0.56 31.67 -17.49
C LYS A 259 -0.60 31.06 -18.89
N VAL A 260 -0.52 29.72 -18.96
CA VAL A 260 -0.59 28.99 -20.24
C VAL A 260 -1.98 29.10 -20.88
N SER A 261 -3.06 29.09 -20.10
CA SER A 261 -4.43 29.30 -20.59
C SER A 261 -4.66 30.72 -21.14
N GLU A 262 -4.12 31.74 -20.46
CA GLU A 262 -4.19 33.15 -20.89
C GLU A 262 -3.34 33.39 -22.16
N SER A 263 -2.21 32.70 -22.31
CA SER A 263 -1.33 32.83 -23.49
C SER A 263 -1.89 32.26 -24.81
N ILE A 264 -2.88 31.35 -24.76
CA ILE A 264 -3.36 30.61 -25.93
C ILE A 264 -4.79 31.04 -26.33
N LYS A 265 -4.86 31.86 -27.38
CA LYS A 265 -6.12 32.32 -28.02
C LYS A 265 -7.03 31.14 -28.41
N TYR A 266 -8.34 31.36 -28.33
CA TYR A 266 -9.39 30.35 -28.55
C TYR A 266 -9.27 29.55 -29.86
N ASN A 267 -8.80 30.18 -30.94
CA ASN A 267 -8.70 29.56 -32.27
C ASN A 267 -7.45 28.67 -32.49
N HIS A 268 -6.55 28.59 -31.50
CA HIS A 268 -5.29 27.86 -31.67
C HIS A 268 -5.46 26.33 -31.54
N PRO A 269 -4.82 25.47 -32.36
CA PRO A 269 -4.99 24.02 -32.30
C PRO A 269 -4.63 23.40 -30.94
N LEU A 270 -3.72 24.01 -30.17
CA LEU A 270 -3.38 23.56 -28.81
C LEU A 270 -4.48 23.84 -27.76
N ARG A 271 -5.52 24.61 -28.08
CA ARG A 271 -6.60 24.92 -27.11
C ARG A 271 -7.28 23.66 -26.58
N LYS A 272 -7.53 22.67 -27.46
CA LYS A 272 -8.06 21.34 -27.08
C LYS A 272 -7.19 20.61 -26.03
N CYS A 273 -5.88 20.84 -26.05
CA CYS A 273 -4.96 20.27 -25.06
C CYS A 273 -5.11 20.97 -23.71
N ILE A 274 -5.23 22.30 -23.69
CA ILE A 274 -5.52 23.08 -22.47
C ILE A 274 -6.88 22.73 -21.89
N ASP A 275 -7.94 22.65 -22.71
CA ASP A 275 -9.28 22.28 -22.24
C ASP A 275 -9.27 20.87 -21.60
N THR A 276 -8.39 19.98 -22.07
CA THR A 276 -8.16 18.66 -21.47
C THR A 276 -7.43 18.76 -20.12
N ILE A 277 -6.49 19.70 -19.96
CA ILE A 277 -5.82 20.00 -18.68
C ILE A 277 -6.81 20.62 -17.68
N LEU A 278 -7.58 21.64 -18.09
CA LEU A 278 -8.54 22.34 -17.23
C LEU A 278 -9.59 21.38 -16.65
N ARG A 279 -10.06 20.40 -17.45
CA ARG A 279 -10.93 19.31 -16.98
C ARG A 279 -10.32 18.38 -15.92
N LYS A 280 -9.01 18.48 -15.64
CA LYS A 280 -8.32 17.76 -14.55
C LYS A 280 -8.09 18.61 -13.30
N CYS A 281 -8.21 19.93 -13.40
CA CYS A 281 -8.13 20.83 -12.25
C CYS A 281 -9.32 20.62 -11.29
N PRO A 282 -9.21 20.96 -9.99
CA PRO A 282 -10.34 20.92 -9.06
C PRO A 282 -11.40 21.97 -9.43
N GLY A 283 -12.68 21.70 -9.11
CA GLY A 283 -13.80 22.60 -9.40
C GLY A 283 -13.59 24.02 -8.85
N ASP A 284 -13.05 24.12 -7.63
CA ASP A 284 -12.75 25.40 -6.97
C ASP A 284 -11.77 26.30 -7.76
N TYR A 285 -10.96 25.73 -8.64
CA TYR A 285 -10.09 26.47 -9.57
C TYR A 285 -10.74 26.65 -10.93
N GLN A 286 -11.49 25.66 -11.44
CA GLN A 286 -12.26 25.81 -12.69
C GLN A 286 -13.20 27.02 -12.64
N ASP A 287 -13.93 27.20 -11.54
CA ASP A 287 -14.84 28.34 -11.34
C ASP A 287 -14.10 29.68 -11.22
N LYS A 288 -12.87 29.69 -10.68
CA LYS A 288 -12.02 30.89 -10.57
C LYS A 288 -11.38 31.28 -11.90
N MET A 289 -10.96 30.32 -12.73
CA MET A 289 -10.46 30.58 -14.08
C MET A 289 -11.59 30.99 -15.03
N GLY A 290 -12.77 30.35 -14.94
CA GLY A 290 -13.89 30.61 -15.83
C GLY A 290 -14.40 32.06 -15.77
N ARG A 291 -14.39 32.69 -14.59
CA ARG A 291 -14.89 34.07 -14.39
C ARG A 291 -14.02 35.19 -14.96
N ASN A 292 -12.77 34.92 -15.33
CA ASN A 292 -11.81 35.93 -15.81
C ASN A 292 -11.48 35.80 -17.32
N MET A 293 -12.16 34.90 -18.05
CA MET A 293 -11.86 34.60 -19.45
C MET A 293 -12.73 35.35 -20.46
N ASP A 294 -13.74 36.10 -19.99
CA ASP A 294 -14.73 36.79 -20.81
C ASP A 294 -14.36 38.28 -21.10
N ASP A 295 -13.40 38.86 -20.38
CA ASP A 295 -13.07 40.30 -20.40
C ASP A 295 -11.85 40.70 -21.27
N TYR A 296 -11.23 39.76 -22.01
CA TYR A 296 -9.99 40.05 -22.77
C TYR A 296 -10.28 40.51 -24.20
N GLU A 297 -10.45 41.83 -24.39
CA GLU A 297 -10.48 42.47 -25.72
C GLU A 297 -9.15 42.29 -26.49
N ASP A 298 -9.23 42.28 -27.83
CA ASP A 298 -8.06 42.22 -28.72
C ASP A 298 -7.19 43.49 -28.58
N PHE A 299 -6.11 43.39 -27.81
CA PHE A 299 -4.96 44.30 -27.91
C PHE A 299 -3.79 43.63 -28.63
N ASP A 300 -3.13 44.42 -29.48
CA ASP A 300 -2.32 43.96 -30.60
C ASP A 300 -0.97 43.30 -30.24
N ASP A 301 -0.43 42.58 -31.22
CA ASP A 301 0.72 41.67 -31.09
C ASP A 301 1.95 42.24 -30.35
N LYS A 302 2.23 41.65 -29.18
CA LYS A 302 3.58 41.60 -28.59
C LYS A 302 3.97 40.18 -28.21
N GLN A 303 4.35 39.41 -29.23
CA GLN A 303 5.36 38.36 -29.14
C GLN A 303 5.10 37.27 -28.08
N ASN A 304 3.83 36.86 -27.92
CA ASN A 304 3.46 35.69 -27.12
C ASN A 304 4.19 34.44 -27.64
N THR A 305 5.18 33.98 -26.87
CA THR A 305 5.95 32.77 -27.18
C THR A 305 5.08 31.56 -26.86
N TYR A 306 4.34 31.08 -27.86
CA TYR A 306 3.41 29.97 -27.69
C TYR A 306 4.12 28.73 -27.12
N PRO A 307 3.62 28.16 -26.00
CA PRO A 307 4.25 27.00 -25.39
C PRO A 307 4.14 25.77 -26.29
N SER A 308 5.23 25.03 -26.42
CA SER A 308 5.32 23.82 -27.25
C SER A 308 4.36 22.71 -26.79
N GLU A 309 3.97 21.81 -27.70
CA GLU A 309 3.19 20.61 -27.35
C GLU A 309 3.90 19.77 -26.27
N LYS A 310 5.24 19.68 -26.31
CA LYS A 310 6.04 18.97 -25.29
C LYS A 310 5.92 19.61 -23.90
N SER A 311 5.89 20.93 -23.81
CA SER A 311 5.66 21.63 -22.54
C SER A 311 4.22 21.48 -22.06
N LEU A 312 3.21 21.47 -22.94
CA LEU A 312 1.84 21.13 -22.55
C LEU A 312 1.71 19.69 -22.03
N VAL A 313 2.40 18.72 -22.63
CA VAL A 313 2.46 17.34 -22.15
C VAL A 313 3.15 17.25 -20.77
N LYS A 314 4.19 18.04 -20.52
CA LYS A 314 4.85 18.14 -19.21
C LYS A 314 3.92 18.76 -18.16
N LEU A 315 3.25 19.87 -18.49
CA LEU A 315 2.28 20.55 -17.61
C LEU A 315 1.09 19.65 -17.28
N HIS A 316 0.51 18.97 -18.26
CA HIS A 316 -0.57 18.00 -18.05
C HIS A 316 -0.15 16.87 -17.10
N LYS A 317 1.09 16.37 -17.22
CA LYS A 317 1.67 15.39 -16.28
C LYS A 317 1.80 15.98 -14.88
N GLN A 318 2.29 17.22 -14.73
CA GLN A 318 2.40 17.91 -13.44
C GLN A 318 1.03 18.11 -12.77
N VAL A 319 0.02 18.57 -13.52
CA VAL A 319 -1.36 18.75 -13.03
C VAL A 319 -1.96 17.45 -12.50
N ILE A 320 -1.82 16.35 -13.24
CA ILE A 320 -2.30 15.03 -12.78
C ILE A 320 -1.66 14.66 -11.43
N TYR A 321 -0.34 14.83 -11.31
CA TYR A 321 0.38 14.50 -10.07
C TYR A 321 0.02 15.42 -8.90
N ALA A 322 -0.08 16.73 -9.11
CA ALA A 322 -0.41 17.70 -8.08
C ALA A 322 -1.84 17.47 -7.53
N VAL A 323 -2.83 17.39 -8.42
CA VAL A 323 -4.24 17.15 -8.04
C VAL A 323 -4.40 15.81 -7.32
N GLN A 324 -3.67 14.78 -7.74
CA GLN A 324 -3.71 13.47 -7.08
C GLN A 324 -3.02 13.50 -5.71
N ARG A 325 -1.86 14.16 -5.58
CA ARG A 325 -1.14 14.29 -4.30
C ARG A 325 -1.98 15.04 -3.27
N HIS A 326 -2.57 16.17 -3.66
CA HIS A 326 -3.48 16.96 -2.82
C HIS A 326 -4.69 16.13 -2.35
N ASN A 327 -5.39 15.46 -3.26
CA ASN A 327 -6.55 14.64 -2.89
C ASN A 327 -6.16 13.49 -1.93
N ARG A 328 -5.01 12.87 -2.16
CA ARG A 328 -4.47 11.82 -1.30
C ARG A 328 -4.17 12.33 0.11
N THR A 329 -3.40 13.40 0.26
CA THR A 329 -3.04 13.96 1.57
C THR A 329 -4.28 14.47 2.31
N ARG A 330 -5.23 15.09 1.61
CA ARG A 330 -6.53 15.52 2.16
C ARG A 330 -7.35 14.35 2.72
N VAL A 331 -7.45 13.23 2.02
CA VAL A 331 -8.18 12.03 2.51
C VAL A 331 -7.41 11.35 3.66
N GLN A 332 -6.08 11.22 3.56
CA GLN A 332 -5.25 10.70 4.65
C GLN A 332 -5.43 11.53 5.92
N TRP A 333 -5.46 12.86 5.81
CA TRP A 333 -5.70 13.77 6.93
C TRP A 333 -7.07 13.53 7.57
N GLN A 334 -8.13 13.39 6.76
CA GLN A 334 -9.47 13.09 7.26
C GLN A 334 -9.54 11.76 8.02
N MET A 335 -8.89 10.71 7.49
CA MET A 335 -8.79 9.40 8.15
C MET A 335 -8.02 9.47 9.47
N LEU A 336 -6.85 10.13 9.47
CA LEU A 336 -6.00 10.24 10.65
C LEU A 336 -6.68 11.06 11.76
N LEU A 337 -7.40 12.12 11.38
CA LEU A 337 -8.21 12.92 12.29
C LEU A 337 -9.39 12.13 12.88
N GLN A 338 -10.07 11.28 12.09
CA GLN A 338 -11.08 10.34 12.61
C GLN A 338 -10.46 9.33 13.59
N GLN A 339 -9.31 8.74 13.25
CA GLN A 339 -8.57 7.83 14.13
C GLN A 339 -8.16 8.51 15.44
N ALA A 340 -7.65 9.74 15.38
CA ALA A 340 -7.28 10.51 16.57
C ALA A 340 -8.48 10.78 17.48
N ILE A 341 -9.60 11.24 16.91
CA ILE A 341 -10.85 11.51 17.64
C ILE A 341 -11.35 10.23 18.34
N HIS A 342 -11.38 9.10 17.63
CA HIS A 342 -11.81 7.82 18.21
C HIS A 342 -10.88 7.38 19.36
N LEU A 343 -9.56 7.54 19.22
CA LEU A 343 -8.60 7.21 20.29
C LEU A 343 -8.69 8.17 21.49
N GLU A 344 -9.02 9.45 21.28
CA GLU A 344 -9.38 10.37 22.38
C GLU A 344 -10.65 9.92 23.11
N ASP A 345 -11.65 9.44 22.37
CA ASP A 345 -12.92 8.96 22.95
C ASP A 345 -12.70 7.66 23.75
N VAL A 346 -11.89 6.72 23.24
CA VAL A 346 -11.47 5.52 23.98
C VAL A 346 -10.76 5.92 25.29
N ALA A 347 -9.79 6.84 25.23
CA ALA A 347 -9.05 7.28 26.42
C ALA A 347 -9.96 7.96 27.46
N LYS A 348 -10.95 8.75 27.03
CA LYS A 348 -11.94 9.36 27.92
C LYS A 348 -12.88 8.32 28.55
N ASN A 349 -13.39 7.38 27.75
CA ASN A 349 -14.30 6.34 28.20
C ASN A 349 -13.61 5.31 29.12
N GLU A 350 -12.29 5.11 28.98
CA GLU A 350 -11.47 4.33 29.91
C GLU A 350 -11.39 5.00 31.31
N THR A 351 -11.35 6.33 31.37
CA THR A 351 -11.38 7.09 32.64
C THR A 351 -12.78 7.31 33.21
N SER A 352 -13.84 7.04 32.44
CA SER A 352 -15.23 7.22 32.86
C SER A 352 -15.67 6.09 33.79
N SER A 353 -16.40 6.42 34.86
CA SER A 353 -17.03 5.43 35.73
C SER A 353 -18.26 4.76 35.09
N ALA A 354 -18.86 5.40 34.08
CA ALA A 354 -19.93 4.80 33.29
C ALA A 354 -19.34 3.87 32.22
N ARG A 355 -19.63 2.56 32.34
CA ARG A 355 -19.22 1.51 31.38
C ARG A 355 -20.04 1.54 30.08
N GLN A 356 -20.19 2.72 29.50
CA GLN A 356 -20.90 2.96 28.24
C GLN A 356 -19.97 3.77 27.34
N PHE A 357 -19.78 3.31 26.10
CA PHE A 357 -18.97 4.04 25.14
C PHE A 357 -19.74 5.28 24.65
N VAL A 358 -19.15 6.47 24.84
CA VAL A 358 -19.67 7.75 24.35
C VAL A 358 -18.73 8.30 23.29
N HIS A 359 -19.24 8.59 22.10
CA HIS A 359 -18.47 9.22 21.02
C HIS A 359 -18.54 10.76 21.12
N SER A 360 -17.45 11.46 20.79
CA SER A 360 -17.45 12.93 20.62
C SER A 360 -18.31 13.38 19.43
N PHE A 361 -18.45 12.53 18.40
CA PHE A 361 -19.18 12.79 17.16
C PHE A 361 -19.89 11.51 16.70
N PRO A 362 -21.08 11.59 16.08
CA PRO A 362 -21.74 10.41 15.51
C PRO A 362 -20.87 9.78 14.40
N PRO A 363 -20.81 8.44 14.30
CA PRO A 363 -20.08 7.77 13.22
C PRO A 363 -20.67 8.12 11.85
N LEU A 364 -19.80 8.36 10.86
CA LEU A 364 -20.20 8.75 9.50
C LEU A 364 -20.97 7.65 8.75
N GLU A 365 -20.74 6.38 9.10
CA GLU A 365 -21.47 5.25 8.53
C GLU A 365 -22.53 4.76 9.52
N PRO A 366 -23.82 4.68 9.13
CA PRO A 366 -24.85 4.13 10.00
C PRO A 366 -24.58 2.64 10.22
N SER A 367 -24.53 2.21 11.48
CA SER A 367 -24.31 0.80 11.80
C SER A 367 -25.42 -0.08 11.20
N GLY A 368 -25.00 -1.13 10.48
CA GLY A 368 -25.92 -2.08 9.88
C GLY A 368 -26.82 -2.72 10.96
N TRP A 369 -28.04 -3.12 10.59
CA TRP A 369 -29.07 -3.58 11.54
C TRP A 369 -28.57 -4.64 12.53
N PHE A 370 -27.75 -5.59 12.08
CA PHE A 370 -27.12 -6.62 12.91
C PHE A 370 -26.09 -6.05 13.91
N SER A 371 -25.25 -5.11 13.45
CA SER A 371 -24.30 -4.39 14.32
C SER A 371 -25.04 -3.59 15.39
N ARG A 372 -26.15 -2.92 15.05
CA ARG A 372 -26.96 -2.16 16.01
C ARG A 372 -27.61 -3.02 17.11
N TYR A 373 -27.81 -4.33 16.88
CA TYR A 373 -28.38 -5.25 17.86
C TYR A 373 -27.31 -5.91 18.75
N VAL A 374 -26.17 -6.30 18.18
CA VAL A 374 -25.08 -6.99 18.92
C VAL A 374 -24.13 -6.01 19.60
N TYR A 375 -23.86 -4.87 18.95
CA TYR A 375 -22.89 -3.87 19.37
C TYR A 375 -23.57 -2.76 20.19
N THR A 376 -23.96 -3.11 21.41
CA THR A 376 -24.48 -2.13 22.37
C THR A 376 -23.33 -1.29 22.96
N PRO A 377 -23.58 -0.04 23.45
CA PRO A 377 -22.52 0.82 23.99
C PRO A 377 -21.74 0.21 25.17
N THR A 378 -22.32 -0.76 25.88
CA THR A 378 -21.62 -1.51 26.93
C THR A 378 -20.69 -2.57 26.36
N VAL A 379 -21.11 -3.30 25.31
CA VAL A 379 -20.28 -4.30 24.61
C VAL A 379 -19.12 -3.61 23.90
N GLU A 380 -19.38 -2.45 23.28
CA GLU A 380 -18.34 -1.62 22.67
C GLU A 380 -17.29 -1.15 23.68
N TRP A 381 -17.71 -0.72 24.88
CA TRP A 381 -16.79 -0.35 25.96
C TRP A 381 -15.90 -1.54 26.38
N TYR A 382 -16.47 -2.74 26.58
CA TYR A 382 -15.70 -3.93 26.93
C TYR A 382 -14.74 -4.37 25.81
N TRP A 383 -15.14 -4.22 24.54
CA TRP A 383 -14.29 -4.52 23.39
C TRP A 383 -13.12 -3.53 23.30
N GLU A 384 -13.41 -2.23 23.17
CA GLU A 384 -12.42 -1.20 22.89
C GLU A 384 -11.50 -0.89 24.07
N CYS A 385 -12.02 -0.76 25.29
CA CYS A 385 -11.23 -0.35 26.45
C CYS A 385 -10.49 -1.51 27.14
N LEU A 386 -10.90 -2.78 26.94
CA LEU A 386 -10.32 -3.92 27.67
C LEU A 386 -9.89 -5.07 26.76
N LEU A 387 -10.81 -5.70 26.03
CA LEU A 387 -10.54 -6.96 25.32
C LEU A 387 -9.53 -6.78 24.17
N LYS A 388 -9.61 -5.66 23.45
CA LYS A 388 -8.71 -5.31 22.33
C LYS A 388 -7.24 -5.25 22.74
N CYS A 389 -6.93 -4.66 23.90
CA CYS A 389 -5.56 -4.61 24.43
C CYS A 389 -5.02 -6.02 24.76
N TRP A 390 -5.81 -6.85 25.44
CA TRP A 390 -5.43 -8.23 25.75
C TRP A 390 -5.26 -9.09 24.49
N PHE A 391 -6.15 -8.94 23.51
CA PHE A 391 -6.06 -9.64 22.23
C PHE A 391 -4.78 -9.28 21.47
N TYR A 392 -4.45 -7.99 21.31
CA TYR A 392 -3.21 -7.57 20.67
C TYR A 392 -1.96 -8.00 21.44
N ARG A 393 -2.01 -8.06 22.78
CA ARG A 393 -0.90 -8.54 23.59
C ARG A 393 -0.65 -10.03 23.41
N LEU A 394 -1.71 -10.86 23.45
CA LEU A 394 -1.61 -12.31 23.20
C LEU A 394 -1.13 -12.60 21.77
N LEU A 395 -1.73 -11.92 20.78
CA LEU A 395 -1.34 -12.05 19.37
C LEU A 395 0.12 -11.64 19.15
N SER A 396 0.58 -10.56 19.79
CA SER A 396 1.99 -10.13 19.73
C SER A 396 2.95 -11.19 20.30
N VAL A 397 2.63 -11.81 21.43
CA VAL A 397 3.45 -12.89 22.01
C VAL A 397 3.48 -14.11 21.07
N MET A 398 2.33 -14.54 20.54
CA MET A 398 2.25 -15.65 19.59
C MET A 398 3.07 -15.37 18.32
N LEU A 399 2.95 -14.18 17.73
CA LEU A 399 3.73 -13.77 16.56
C LEU A 399 5.23 -13.67 16.89
N THR A 400 5.62 -13.23 18.09
CA THR A 400 7.03 -13.16 18.51
C THR A 400 7.64 -14.56 18.61
N LEU A 401 6.93 -15.52 19.21
CA LEU A 401 7.36 -16.92 19.29
C LEU A 401 7.53 -17.51 17.88
N PHE A 402 6.58 -17.24 16.97
CA PHE A 402 6.67 -17.71 15.59
C PHE A 402 7.83 -17.04 14.81
N SER A 403 8.06 -15.74 14.99
CA SER A 403 9.22 -15.04 14.43
C SER A 403 10.54 -15.66 14.90
N VAL A 404 10.66 -15.96 16.20
CA VAL A 404 11.86 -16.61 16.76
C VAL A 404 12.03 -18.04 16.19
N ALA A 405 10.94 -18.79 16.04
CA ALA A 405 10.98 -20.12 15.42
C ALA A 405 11.42 -20.07 13.94
N VAL A 406 10.97 -19.06 13.18
CA VAL A 406 11.45 -18.80 11.81
C VAL A 406 12.92 -18.43 11.80
N VAL A 407 13.35 -17.42 12.56
CA VAL A 407 14.77 -17.01 12.61
C VAL A 407 15.67 -18.19 13.02
N TRP A 408 15.27 -18.98 14.01
CA TRP A 408 16.00 -20.19 14.41
C TRP A 408 16.08 -21.21 13.27
N SER A 409 14.97 -21.46 12.58
CA SER A 409 14.92 -22.43 11.48
C SER A 409 15.71 -21.96 10.26
N GLU A 410 15.72 -20.65 9.95
CA GLU A 410 16.62 -20.03 8.97
C GLU A 410 18.09 -20.26 9.37
N CYS A 411 18.46 -19.95 10.63
CA CYS A 411 19.83 -20.14 11.12
C CYS A 411 20.31 -21.59 11.00
N THR A 412 19.42 -22.55 11.18
CA THR A 412 19.76 -23.96 11.37
C THR A 412 19.51 -24.83 10.13
N PHE A 413 18.93 -24.28 9.07
CA PHE A 413 18.58 -25.04 7.87
C PHE A 413 19.79 -25.72 7.19
N PHE A 414 21.01 -25.20 7.35
CA PHE A 414 22.24 -25.80 6.82
C PHE A 414 22.63 -27.10 7.54
N SER A 415 22.11 -27.33 8.75
CA SER A 415 22.41 -28.51 9.55
C SER A 415 21.41 -29.62 9.21
N THR A 416 21.85 -30.54 8.35
CA THR A 416 21.05 -31.69 7.89
C THR A 416 21.12 -32.87 8.87
N ARG A 417 22.16 -32.95 9.70
CA ARG A 417 22.37 -33.99 10.71
C ARG A 417 23.08 -33.41 11.95
N PRO A 418 22.41 -33.25 13.11
CA PRO A 418 20.97 -33.45 13.34
C PRO A 418 20.12 -32.40 12.62
N VAL A 419 18.84 -32.71 12.40
CA VAL A 419 17.86 -31.75 11.85
C VAL A 419 17.50 -30.76 12.95
N LEU A 420 17.93 -29.51 12.80
CA LEU A 420 17.78 -28.46 13.83
C LEU A 420 16.68 -27.42 13.51
N SER A 421 16.17 -27.38 12.27
CA SER A 421 15.02 -26.56 11.88
C SER A 421 13.75 -27.09 12.54
N LEU A 422 13.01 -26.23 13.24
CA LEU A 422 11.81 -26.62 13.98
C LEU A 422 10.70 -27.09 13.04
N PHE A 423 10.53 -26.40 11.90
CA PHE A 423 9.53 -26.77 10.90
C PHE A 423 9.86 -28.10 10.21
N ALA A 424 11.14 -28.34 9.91
CA ALA A 424 11.59 -29.63 9.38
C ALA A 424 11.36 -30.77 10.39
N VAL A 425 11.62 -30.56 11.68
CA VAL A 425 11.32 -31.55 12.74
C VAL A 425 9.82 -31.85 12.82
N PHE A 426 8.95 -30.82 12.81
CA PHE A 426 7.49 -31.04 12.86
C PHE A 426 6.97 -31.81 11.65
N ILE A 427 7.51 -31.56 10.46
CA ILE A 427 7.11 -32.27 9.23
C ILE A 427 7.65 -33.70 9.22
N GLN A 428 8.91 -33.94 9.62
CA GLN A 428 9.47 -35.30 9.72
C GLN A 428 8.80 -36.17 10.78
N LEU A 429 8.28 -35.58 11.86
CA LEU A 429 7.45 -36.29 12.83
C LEU A 429 6.10 -36.69 12.22
N ALA A 430 5.42 -35.76 11.54
CA ALA A 430 4.14 -36.04 10.89
C ALA A 430 4.25 -36.93 9.64
N GLU A 431 5.42 -36.96 8.99
CA GLU A 431 5.79 -37.88 7.90
C GLU A 431 5.80 -39.34 8.39
N ARG A 432 6.30 -39.60 9.62
CA ARG A 432 6.21 -40.93 10.26
C ARG A 432 4.78 -41.35 10.59
N ASP A 433 3.97 -40.43 11.10
CA ASP A 433 2.59 -40.72 11.49
C ASP A 433 1.61 -40.72 10.30
N TYR A 434 2.10 -40.54 9.06
CA TYR A 434 1.33 -40.38 7.83
C TYR A 434 0.18 -39.35 7.91
N ASN A 435 0.33 -38.33 8.77
CA ASN A 435 -0.72 -37.35 9.03
C ASN A 435 -0.64 -36.18 8.05
N TYR A 436 -1.02 -36.44 6.80
CA TYR A 436 -0.97 -35.45 5.71
C TYR A 436 -1.77 -34.17 6.01
N LEU A 437 -2.86 -34.24 6.79
CA LEU A 437 -3.63 -33.06 7.18
C LEU A 437 -2.83 -32.17 8.13
N TYR A 438 -2.10 -32.74 9.10
CA TYR A 438 -1.21 -31.97 9.95
C TYR A 438 -0.06 -31.34 9.14
N ILE A 439 0.54 -32.09 8.20
CA ILE A 439 1.58 -31.55 7.30
C ILE A 439 1.04 -30.35 6.51
N GLU A 440 -0.13 -30.49 5.88
CA GLU A 440 -0.77 -29.43 5.09
C GLU A 440 -1.08 -28.20 5.93
N MET A 441 -1.64 -28.37 7.13
CA MET A 441 -1.93 -27.26 8.06
C MET A 441 -0.67 -26.58 8.61
N ALA A 442 0.38 -27.34 8.93
CA ALA A 442 1.66 -26.79 9.39
C ALA A 442 2.37 -26.01 8.28
N CYS A 443 2.38 -26.55 7.05
CA CYS A 443 2.86 -25.86 5.86
C CYS A 443 2.06 -24.57 5.61
N PHE A 444 0.72 -24.63 5.64
CA PHE A 444 -0.17 -23.48 5.47
C PHE A 444 0.10 -22.37 6.48
N ILE A 445 0.14 -22.68 7.78
CA ILE A 445 0.40 -21.69 8.84
C ILE A 445 1.77 -21.02 8.63
N THR A 446 2.78 -21.80 8.23
CA THR A 446 4.15 -21.32 8.02
C THR A 446 4.25 -20.40 6.79
N ILE A 447 3.78 -20.82 5.60
CA ILE A 447 3.80 -19.96 4.41
C ILE A 447 2.90 -18.73 4.59
N PHE A 448 1.74 -18.87 5.26
CA PHE A 448 0.85 -17.74 5.55
C PHE A 448 1.53 -16.70 6.45
N PHE A 449 2.26 -17.12 7.48
CA PHE A 449 3.03 -16.20 8.32
C PHE A 449 4.16 -15.50 7.54
N LEU A 450 4.93 -16.23 6.72
CA LEU A 450 5.98 -15.64 5.88
C LEU A 450 5.39 -14.61 4.89
N CYS A 451 4.27 -14.96 4.25
CA CYS A 451 3.49 -14.04 3.41
C CYS A 451 2.99 -12.82 4.20
N ILE A 452 2.54 -12.97 5.45
CA ILE A 452 2.18 -11.83 6.30
C ILE A 452 3.40 -10.93 6.52
N CYS A 453 4.55 -11.47 6.94
CA CYS A 453 5.76 -10.68 7.18
C CYS A 453 6.22 -9.92 5.93
N VAL A 454 6.24 -10.56 4.76
CA VAL A 454 6.71 -9.96 3.51
C VAL A 454 5.68 -9.01 2.89
N TYR A 455 4.42 -9.43 2.73
CA TYR A 455 3.42 -8.59 2.08
C TYR A 455 2.98 -7.42 2.96
N SER A 456 2.83 -7.60 4.27
CA SER A 456 2.46 -6.47 5.15
C SER A 456 3.57 -5.43 5.30
N THR A 457 4.84 -5.80 5.17
CA THR A 457 5.94 -4.83 5.08
C THR A 457 5.93 -4.10 3.74
N VAL A 458 5.67 -4.79 2.63
CA VAL A 458 5.41 -4.15 1.32
C VAL A 458 4.25 -3.16 1.36
N PHE A 459 3.16 -3.43 2.09
CA PHE A 459 2.06 -2.47 2.28
C PHE A 459 2.43 -1.27 3.19
N ARG A 460 3.45 -1.41 4.06
CA ARG A 460 3.84 -0.40 5.06
C ARG A 460 5.00 0.50 4.62
N ILE A 461 5.94 -0.02 3.83
CA ILE A 461 7.18 0.69 3.48
C ILE A 461 6.88 1.82 2.49
N ARG A 462 7.31 3.04 2.86
CA ARG A 462 7.36 4.21 1.97
C ARG A 462 8.74 4.28 1.32
N VAL A 463 8.87 3.85 0.07
CA VAL A 463 10.15 3.97 -0.66
C VAL A 463 10.24 5.36 -1.30
N PHE A 464 11.03 6.26 -0.69
CA PHE A 464 11.42 7.58 -1.21
C PHE A 464 10.29 8.37 -1.91
N ASN A 465 9.08 8.34 -1.35
CA ASN A 465 7.84 8.93 -1.91
C ASN A 465 7.37 8.43 -3.30
N TYR A 466 8.09 7.52 -3.96
CA TYR A 466 7.71 6.91 -5.25
C TYR A 466 6.64 5.82 -5.11
N TYR A 467 6.66 5.10 -3.99
CA TYR A 467 5.75 3.99 -3.73
C TYR A 467 5.04 4.16 -2.38
N TYR A 468 3.70 4.14 -2.43
CA TYR A 468 2.84 4.18 -1.26
C TYR A 468 1.42 3.67 -1.58
N LEU A 469 0.87 2.78 -0.76
CA LEU A 469 -0.53 2.36 -0.83
C LEU A 469 -1.39 3.17 0.16
N ALA A 470 -2.40 3.82 -0.40
CA ALA A 470 -3.40 4.59 0.34
C ALA A 470 -4.76 3.89 0.25
N SER A 471 -5.34 3.54 1.40
CA SER A 471 -6.71 3.05 1.50
C SER A 471 -7.75 4.09 1.06
N HIS A 472 -9.01 3.67 0.90
CA HIS A 472 -10.13 4.51 0.45
C HIS A 472 -9.94 5.06 -0.97
N HIS A 473 -9.50 4.18 -1.89
CA HIS A 473 -9.43 4.44 -3.33
C HIS A 473 -8.41 5.53 -3.73
N GLN A 474 -7.46 5.90 -2.86
CA GLN A 474 -6.48 6.96 -3.12
C GLN A 474 -5.11 6.44 -3.60
N THR A 475 -4.94 5.13 -3.83
CA THR A 475 -3.68 4.61 -4.38
C THR A 475 -3.56 4.98 -5.85
N ASP A 476 -2.40 5.50 -6.24
CA ASP A 476 -2.10 5.78 -7.65
C ASP A 476 -1.92 4.49 -8.47
N ALA A 477 -2.29 4.54 -9.75
CA ALA A 477 -2.05 3.48 -10.72
C ALA A 477 -0.59 3.00 -10.72
N TYR A 478 0.38 3.92 -10.64
CA TYR A 478 1.80 3.59 -10.57
C TYR A 478 2.15 2.75 -9.32
N SER A 479 1.75 3.21 -8.13
CA SER A 479 1.99 2.51 -6.86
C SER A 479 1.25 1.17 -6.80
N LEU A 480 0.04 1.12 -7.33
CA LEU A 480 -0.77 -0.10 -7.40
C LEU A 480 -0.09 -1.17 -8.27
N GLN A 481 0.44 -0.79 -9.43
CA GLN A 481 1.21 -1.69 -10.30
C GLN A 481 2.58 -2.04 -9.74
N PHE A 482 3.21 -1.11 -9.02
CA PHE A 482 4.49 -1.37 -8.34
C PHE A 482 4.32 -2.48 -7.30
N SER A 483 3.22 -2.46 -6.54
CA SER A 483 2.92 -3.53 -5.58
C SER A 483 2.71 -4.89 -6.27
N GLY A 484 2.00 -4.93 -7.40
CA GLY A 484 1.82 -6.16 -8.19
C GLY A 484 3.14 -6.69 -8.73
N MET A 485 4.01 -5.81 -9.23
CA MET A 485 5.34 -6.18 -9.71
C MET A 485 6.22 -6.72 -8.59
N LEU A 486 6.15 -6.08 -7.41
CA LEU A 486 6.91 -6.49 -6.24
C LEU A 486 6.43 -7.84 -5.70
N PHE A 487 5.12 -8.10 -5.62
CA PHE A 487 4.61 -9.42 -5.23
C PHE A 487 4.98 -10.51 -6.25
N CYS A 488 4.87 -10.27 -7.56
CA CYS A 488 5.30 -11.26 -8.56
C CYS A 488 6.81 -11.54 -8.51
N ARG A 489 7.65 -10.55 -8.16
CA ARG A 489 9.10 -10.73 -7.94
C ARG A 489 9.45 -11.46 -6.65
N LEU A 490 8.69 -11.25 -5.58
CA LEU A 490 8.93 -11.85 -4.27
C LEU A 490 8.37 -13.27 -4.14
N THR A 491 7.37 -13.62 -4.94
CA THR A 491 6.72 -14.93 -4.85
C THR A 491 7.68 -16.11 -5.11
N PRO A 492 8.51 -16.10 -6.17
CA PRO A 492 9.46 -17.20 -6.37
C PRO A 492 10.50 -17.42 -5.25
N PRO A 493 11.24 -16.39 -4.79
CA PRO A 493 12.18 -16.58 -3.70
C PRO A 493 11.49 -16.91 -2.37
N LEU A 494 10.25 -16.46 -2.14
CA LEU A 494 9.47 -16.81 -0.96
C LEU A 494 9.09 -18.29 -0.92
N CYS A 495 8.71 -18.87 -2.07
CA CYS A 495 8.48 -20.31 -2.19
C CYS A 495 9.76 -21.11 -1.91
N LEU A 496 10.92 -20.71 -2.48
CA LEU A 496 12.20 -21.39 -2.20
C LEU A 496 12.60 -21.30 -0.73
N ASN A 497 12.47 -20.11 -0.13
CA ASN A 497 12.77 -19.89 1.29
C ASN A 497 11.95 -20.83 2.18
N PHE A 498 10.64 -20.93 1.94
CA PHE A 498 9.77 -21.87 2.63
C PHE A 498 10.18 -23.35 2.40
N LEU A 499 10.47 -23.75 1.16
CA LEU A 499 10.88 -25.14 0.86
C LEU A 499 12.23 -25.52 1.50
N GLY A 500 13.16 -24.55 1.61
CA GLY A 500 14.42 -24.69 2.33
C GLY A 500 14.23 -24.86 3.84
N LEU A 501 13.35 -24.05 4.45
CA LEU A 501 13.01 -24.14 5.89
C LEU A 501 12.50 -25.53 6.32
N ILE A 502 11.74 -26.20 5.45
CA ILE A 502 11.14 -27.51 5.71
C ILE A 502 12.00 -28.70 5.24
N HIS A 503 13.22 -28.46 4.73
CA HIS A 503 14.11 -29.48 4.15
C HIS A 503 13.49 -30.32 3.01
N MET A 504 12.59 -29.72 2.21
CA MET A 504 12.04 -30.33 0.98
C MET A 504 12.78 -29.92 -0.30
N ASP A 505 13.81 -29.06 -0.18
CA ASP A 505 14.73 -28.80 -1.29
C ASP A 505 15.87 -29.83 -1.31
N SER A 506 15.98 -30.56 -2.42
CA SER A 506 17.02 -31.58 -2.64
C SER A 506 18.43 -31.00 -2.59
N ALA A 507 18.60 -29.71 -2.91
CA ALA A 507 19.90 -29.04 -2.88
C ALA A 507 20.49 -28.93 -1.46
N ILE A 508 19.63 -29.00 -0.43
CA ILE A 508 20.02 -28.89 0.98
C ILE A 508 19.99 -30.26 1.65
N SER A 509 18.97 -31.10 1.39
CA SER A 509 18.73 -32.30 2.21
C SER A 509 19.79 -33.41 2.08
N HIS A 510 20.62 -33.44 1.02
CA HIS A 510 21.57 -34.53 0.69
C HIS A 510 20.98 -35.96 0.71
N GLN A 511 19.65 -36.08 0.73
CA GLN A 511 18.89 -37.32 0.65
C GLN A 511 18.12 -37.33 -0.67
N GLN A 512 17.94 -38.51 -1.23
CA GLN A 512 17.29 -38.74 -2.51
C GLN A 512 15.76 -38.67 -2.39
N LYS A 513 15.26 -37.51 -1.92
CA LYS A 513 13.82 -37.20 -1.87
C LYS A 513 13.37 -36.58 -3.20
N GLU A 514 12.16 -36.95 -3.62
CA GLU A 514 11.43 -36.33 -4.73
C GLU A 514 11.33 -34.81 -4.56
N GLN A 515 11.59 -34.07 -5.64
CA GLN A 515 11.44 -32.62 -5.66
C GLN A 515 9.97 -32.24 -5.79
N THR A 516 9.59 -31.11 -5.18
CA THR A 516 8.25 -30.54 -5.44
C THR A 516 8.07 -30.17 -6.91
N ALA A 517 6.82 -30.18 -7.40
CA ALA A 517 6.53 -29.76 -8.76
C ALA A 517 6.96 -28.30 -9.00
N TYR A 518 6.88 -27.46 -7.97
CA TYR A 518 7.43 -26.11 -7.97
C TYR A 518 8.95 -26.06 -8.27
N THR A 519 9.77 -26.79 -7.50
CA THR A 519 11.24 -26.81 -7.64
C THR A 519 11.66 -27.24 -9.04
N SER A 520 10.95 -28.20 -9.64
CA SER A 520 11.22 -28.69 -11.00
C SER A 520 11.11 -27.62 -12.10
N ILE A 521 10.36 -26.53 -11.86
CA ILE A 521 10.07 -25.47 -12.85
C ILE A 521 10.92 -24.23 -12.62
N MET A 522 11.21 -23.90 -11.36
CA MET A 522 12.16 -22.83 -11.04
C MET A 522 13.60 -23.21 -11.43
N GLY A 523 13.87 -24.52 -11.56
CA GLY A 523 15.19 -25.07 -11.83
C GLY A 523 15.97 -25.25 -10.54
N SER A 524 16.61 -26.42 -10.36
CA SER A 524 17.42 -26.64 -9.17
C SER A 524 18.66 -25.73 -9.18
N MET A 525 18.95 -25.08 -8.06
CA MET A 525 20.13 -24.20 -7.88
C MET A 525 21.49 -24.90 -8.09
N HIS A 526 21.53 -26.23 -8.27
CA HIS A 526 22.74 -27.03 -8.49
C HIS A 526 23.64 -26.56 -9.65
N VAL A 527 23.09 -25.97 -10.71
CA VAL A 527 23.86 -25.59 -11.92
C VAL A 527 24.85 -24.46 -11.64
N LEU A 528 24.63 -23.67 -10.59
CA LEU A 528 25.54 -22.61 -10.13
C LEU A 528 25.97 -22.89 -8.69
N SER A 529 26.60 -24.05 -8.46
CA SER A 529 27.07 -24.52 -7.14
C SER A 529 27.89 -23.47 -6.36
N PHE A 530 28.67 -22.64 -7.04
CA PHE A 530 29.40 -21.51 -6.45
C PHE A 530 28.46 -20.46 -5.80
N ILE A 531 27.38 -20.09 -6.49
CA ILE A 531 26.38 -19.14 -5.97
C ILE A 531 25.55 -19.83 -4.89
N ALA A 532 25.11 -21.07 -5.11
CA ALA A 532 24.30 -21.82 -4.14
C ALA A 532 25.01 -22.00 -2.79
N ASN A 533 26.28 -22.45 -2.79
CA ASN A 533 27.04 -22.69 -1.56
C ASN A 533 27.27 -21.40 -0.75
N GLY A 534 27.62 -20.29 -1.42
CA GLY A 534 27.72 -18.99 -0.76
C GLY A 534 26.37 -18.51 -0.25
N PHE A 535 25.34 -18.61 -1.09
CA PHE A 535 23.98 -18.19 -0.75
C PHE A 535 23.46 -18.89 0.51
N TYR A 536 23.60 -20.21 0.62
CA TYR A 536 23.13 -20.96 1.79
C TYR A 536 23.83 -20.57 3.10
N ILE A 537 25.09 -20.14 3.04
CA ILE A 537 25.82 -19.68 4.22
C ILE A 537 25.45 -18.23 4.58
N TYR A 538 25.44 -17.32 3.60
CA TYR A 538 25.27 -15.89 3.85
C TYR A 538 23.80 -15.46 4.06
N TYR A 539 22.83 -16.13 3.45
CA TYR A 539 21.41 -15.72 3.49
C TYR A 539 20.83 -15.71 4.91
N PRO A 540 20.95 -16.77 5.74
CA PRO A 540 20.45 -16.72 7.12
C PRO A 540 21.20 -15.72 7.99
N MET A 541 22.53 -15.62 7.83
CA MET A 541 23.33 -14.64 8.57
C MET A 541 22.84 -13.22 8.30
N LEU A 542 22.51 -12.91 7.04
CA LEU A 542 21.99 -11.59 6.66
C LEU A 542 20.59 -11.35 7.25
N ILE A 543 19.69 -12.35 7.25
CA ILE A 543 18.40 -12.26 7.95
C ILE A 543 18.60 -11.96 9.44
N VAL A 544 19.47 -12.70 10.13
CA VAL A 544 19.76 -12.50 11.57
C VAL A 544 20.31 -11.10 11.84
N ILE A 545 21.29 -10.66 11.06
CA ILE A 545 21.89 -9.32 11.18
C ILE A 545 20.82 -8.24 10.98
N LEU A 546 19.91 -8.40 10.02
CA LEU A 546 18.80 -7.47 9.81
C LEU A 546 17.76 -7.53 10.94
N CYS A 547 17.43 -8.70 11.47
CA CYS A 547 16.54 -8.81 12.63
C CYS A 547 17.16 -8.11 13.86
N ILE A 548 18.45 -8.28 14.11
CA ILE A 548 19.18 -7.58 15.18
C ILE A 548 19.20 -6.06 14.92
N ALA A 549 19.51 -5.64 13.69
CA ALA A 549 19.59 -4.22 13.32
C ALA A 549 18.23 -3.51 13.39
N THR A 550 17.15 -4.17 13.00
CA THR A 550 15.77 -3.65 13.11
C THR A 550 15.26 -3.73 14.56
N TYR A 551 15.71 -4.71 15.34
CA TYR A 551 15.42 -4.79 16.77
C TYR A 551 16.03 -3.58 17.51
N PHE A 552 17.33 -3.34 17.36
CA PHE A 552 18.00 -2.18 17.97
C PHE A 552 17.77 -0.85 17.25
N SER A 553 16.99 -0.84 16.16
CA SER A 553 16.67 0.33 15.34
C SER A 553 17.94 1.06 14.84
N LEU A 554 18.98 0.28 14.48
CA LEU A 554 20.28 0.78 14.05
C LEU A 554 20.17 1.64 12.79
N GLY A 555 19.29 1.29 11.85
CA GLY A 555 19.08 2.06 10.62
C GLY A 555 18.64 3.50 10.88
N THR A 556 17.64 3.71 11.75
CA THR A 556 17.20 5.06 12.14
C THR A 556 18.25 5.81 12.95
N ARG A 557 19.01 5.12 13.82
CA ARG A 557 20.10 5.75 14.59
C ARG A 557 21.27 6.19 13.69
N CYS A 558 21.61 5.39 12.68
CA CYS A 558 22.62 5.74 11.69
C CYS A 558 22.17 6.91 10.81
N LEU A 559 20.92 6.92 10.35
CA LEU A 559 20.37 8.06 9.60
C LEU A 559 20.31 9.36 10.42
N ASN A 560 20.02 9.28 11.73
CA ASN A 560 20.09 10.42 12.64
C ASN A 560 21.54 10.94 12.77
N LEU A 561 22.52 10.03 12.91
CA LEU A 561 23.96 10.37 12.95
C LEU A 561 24.48 10.96 11.62
N LEU A 562 23.85 10.64 10.50
CA LEU A 562 24.09 11.24 9.18
C LEU A 562 23.30 12.54 8.93
N GLY A 563 22.59 13.07 9.94
CA GLY A 563 21.87 14.35 9.87
C GLY A 563 20.48 14.31 9.21
N PHE A 564 19.99 13.14 8.79
CA PHE A 564 18.71 13.02 8.08
C PHE A 564 17.50 12.92 9.03
N GLN A 565 17.20 14.00 9.76
CA GLN A 565 16.06 14.09 10.68
C GLN A 565 14.69 13.82 10.00
N GLN A 566 14.58 14.05 8.68
CA GLN A 566 13.34 13.78 7.92
C GLN A 566 12.91 12.30 7.97
N PHE A 567 13.85 11.37 8.21
CA PHE A 567 13.58 9.93 8.37
C PHE A 567 13.47 9.46 9.83
N LEU A 568 13.11 10.36 10.77
CA LEU A 568 12.75 9.98 12.15
C LEU A 568 11.65 8.90 12.14
N GLY A 569 12.05 7.66 12.43
CA GLY A 569 11.12 6.54 12.58
C GLY A 569 10.32 6.62 13.88
N ASP A 570 9.31 5.76 14.01
CA ASP A 570 8.35 5.73 15.13
C ASP A 570 8.99 5.52 16.54
N CYS A 571 10.31 5.39 16.67
CA CYS A 571 11.02 5.04 17.91
C CYS A 571 11.58 6.24 18.70
N GLU A 572 11.73 7.42 18.08
CA GLU A 572 12.27 8.62 18.72
C GLU A 572 11.28 9.78 18.52
N MET A 573 10.13 9.64 19.17
CA MET A 573 8.98 10.51 18.97
C MET A 573 9.15 11.80 19.79
N THR A 574 9.63 12.87 19.15
CA THR A 574 9.87 14.18 19.78
C THR A 574 8.60 14.73 20.44
N SER A 575 8.72 15.24 21.67
CA SER A 575 7.65 15.94 22.40
C SER A 575 6.96 16.99 21.54
N ASP A 576 7.75 17.79 20.85
CA ASP A 576 7.32 19.02 20.20
C ASP A 576 6.37 18.70 19.03
N LEU A 577 6.68 17.66 18.25
CA LEU A 577 5.84 17.15 17.16
C LEU A 577 4.57 16.44 17.67
N ILE A 578 4.60 15.88 18.89
CA ILE A 578 3.41 15.32 19.54
C ILE A 578 2.47 16.46 19.95
N ASP A 579 2.98 17.48 20.63
CA ASP A 579 2.16 18.57 21.15
C ASP A 579 1.63 19.46 20.01
N GLU A 580 2.42 19.73 18.97
CA GLU A 580 1.92 20.34 17.72
C GLU A 580 0.77 19.52 17.11
N GLY A 581 0.97 18.20 16.94
CA GLY A 581 -0.06 17.30 16.39
C GLY A 581 -1.35 17.28 17.20
N LYS A 582 -1.23 17.36 18.53
CA LYS A 582 -2.34 17.45 19.49
C LYS A 582 -3.07 18.78 19.38
N GLU A 583 -2.37 19.89 19.21
CA GLU A 583 -2.98 21.20 18.97
C GLU A 583 -3.69 21.31 17.61
N LEU A 584 -3.10 20.75 16.55
CA LEU A 584 -3.72 20.64 15.23
C LEU A 584 -5.05 19.87 15.30
N ILE A 585 -5.07 18.72 15.98
CA ILE A 585 -6.30 17.93 16.16
C ILE A 585 -7.33 18.68 17.02
N ARG A 586 -6.92 19.37 18.10
CA ARG A 586 -7.82 20.25 18.87
C ARG A 586 -8.37 21.42 18.05
N ARG A 587 -7.58 22.00 17.13
CA ARG A 587 -8.02 23.09 16.22
C ARG A 587 -9.08 22.60 15.25
N GLU A 588 -8.84 21.47 14.60
CA GLU A 588 -9.81 20.85 13.68
C GLU A 588 -11.06 20.30 14.40
N LYS A 589 -10.92 19.75 15.61
CA LYS A 589 -12.07 19.34 16.45
C LYS A 589 -12.99 20.51 16.77
N ARG A 590 -12.43 21.65 17.21
CA ARG A 590 -13.19 22.91 17.41
C ARG A 590 -13.82 23.43 16.11
N LYS A 591 -13.16 23.27 14.97
CA LYS A 591 -13.70 23.68 13.65
C LYS A 591 -14.88 22.81 13.24
N ARG A 592 -14.79 21.48 13.38
CA ARG A 592 -15.91 20.54 13.14
C ARG A 592 -17.11 20.83 14.05
N GLN A 593 -16.87 20.99 15.35
CA GLN A 593 -17.92 21.32 16.32
C GLN A 593 -18.67 22.60 15.93
N ARG A 594 -17.96 23.69 15.56
CA ARG A 594 -18.61 24.92 15.10
C ARG A 594 -19.46 24.74 13.84
N ILE A 595 -19.09 23.83 12.93
CA ILE A 595 -19.86 23.52 11.72
C ILE A 595 -21.14 22.75 12.11
N GLU A 596 -21.03 21.73 12.95
CA GLU A 596 -22.17 20.96 13.45
C GLU A 596 -23.13 21.81 14.28
N ASP A 597 -22.62 22.68 15.17
CA ASP A 597 -23.43 23.66 15.92
C ASP A 597 -24.09 24.69 14.99
N GLY A 598 -23.45 25.03 13.87
CA GLY A 598 -24.01 25.89 12.83
C GLY A 598 -25.12 25.20 12.04
N GLU A 599 -24.94 23.93 11.68
CA GLU A 599 -25.96 23.12 11.02
C GLU A 599 -27.13 22.80 11.94
N SER A 600 -26.87 22.47 13.21
CA SER A 600 -27.89 22.18 14.21
C SER A 600 -28.80 23.39 14.41
N ARG A 601 -28.22 24.58 14.62
CA ARG A 601 -28.97 25.84 14.66
C ARG A 601 -29.72 26.13 13.36
N ARG A 602 -29.16 25.81 12.19
CA ARG A 602 -29.85 25.96 10.90
C ARG A 602 -31.03 25.00 10.77
N ARG A 603 -30.92 23.75 11.23
CA ARG A 603 -32.02 22.76 11.26
C ARG A 603 -33.10 23.19 12.23
N GLU A 604 -32.74 23.54 13.46
CA GLU A 604 -33.66 24.00 14.50
C GLU A 604 -34.38 25.31 14.09
N TRP A 605 -33.69 26.22 13.39
CA TRP A 605 -34.30 27.40 12.78
C TRP A 605 -35.25 27.03 11.63
N LYS A 606 -34.88 26.08 10.76
CA LYS A 606 -35.77 25.58 9.70
C LYS A 606 -36.98 24.83 10.27
N GLU A 607 -36.87 24.15 11.39
CA GLU A 607 -37.99 23.47 12.05
C GLU A 607 -38.92 24.46 12.77
N ARG A 608 -38.38 25.54 13.38
CA ARG A 608 -39.19 26.56 14.07
C ARG A 608 -39.78 27.65 13.16
N TYR A 609 -39.12 27.97 12.04
CA TYR A 609 -39.48 29.09 11.15
C TYR A 609 -39.57 28.70 9.67
N GLY A 610 -39.38 27.43 9.32
CA GLY A 610 -39.56 26.93 7.95
C GLY A 610 -41.00 27.07 7.50
N ASN A 611 -41.22 28.00 6.58
CA ASN A 611 -42.54 28.31 6.06
C ASN A 611 -43.01 27.15 5.13
N PRO A 612 -44.15 26.46 5.38
CA PRO A 612 -44.61 25.33 4.57
C PRO A 612 -44.79 25.63 3.07
N ARG A 613 -44.77 26.92 2.71
CA ARG A 613 -44.95 27.45 1.36
C ARG A 613 -43.76 27.18 0.42
N GLU A 614 -42.55 26.93 0.94
CA GLU A 614 -41.38 26.65 0.10
C GLU A 614 -41.30 25.19 -0.37
N ASP A 615 -41.70 24.22 0.45
CA ASP A 615 -41.68 22.80 0.07
C ASP A 615 -42.65 22.49 -1.09
N PHE A 616 -43.75 23.26 -1.21
CA PHE A 616 -44.65 23.20 -2.37
C PHE A 616 -44.02 23.78 -3.65
N ALA A 617 -43.17 24.82 -3.54
CA ALA A 617 -42.49 25.42 -4.69
C ALA A 617 -41.34 24.53 -5.21
N ALA A 618 -40.60 23.88 -4.31
CA ALA A 618 -39.55 22.93 -4.69
C ALA A 618 -40.10 21.72 -5.45
N ARG A 619 -41.27 21.21 -5.04
CA ARG A 619 -41.91 20.03 -5.65
C ARG A 619 -42.43 20.27 -7.07
N ASN A 620 -42.66 21.53 -7.45
CA ASN A 620 -43.23 21.90 -8.76
C ASN A 620 -42.18 22.28 -9.83
N ARG A 621 -40.87 22.22 -9.51
CA ARG A 621 -39.78 22.38 -10.50
C ARG A 621 -39.38 21.08 -11.21
N GLY A 622 -40.11 19.98 -10.98
CA GLY A 622 -39.83 18.65 -11.57
C GLY A 622 -40.60 18.32 -12.86
N SER A 623 -41.24 19.28 -13.52
CA SER A 623 -42.12 19.02 -14.68
C SER A 623 -42.16 20.17 -15.68
N HIS A 624 -41.07 20.39 -16.42
CA HIS A 624 -41.13 20.97 -17.78
C HIS A 624 -39.87 20.59 -18.56
N GLU A 625 -39.88 19.41 -19.18
CA GLU A 625 -38.99 19.14 -20.32
C GLU A 625 -39.43 20.04 -21.48
N MET A 626 -38.68 21.11 -21.74
CA MET A 626 -38.90 21.93 -22.93
C MET A 626 -38.09 21.35 -24.09
N LYS A 627 -38.76 20.53 -24.89
CA LYS A 627 -38.23 19.89 -26.09
C LYS A 627 -38.14 20.91 -27.23
N GLU A 628 -37.02 21.63 -27.34
CA GLU A 628 -36.78 22.53 -28.47
C GLU A 628 -36.28 21.77 -29.70
N THR A 629 -37.20 21.54 -30.63
CA THR A 629 -36.88 21.19 -32.02
C THR A 629 -36.87 22.46 -32.88
N SER A 630 -35.67 22.85 -33.30
CA SER A 630 -35.34 23.52 -34.58
C SER A 630 -36.47 24.18 -35.39
N TYR A 631 -36.43 25.51 -35.53
CA TYR A 631 -36.61 26.13 -36.85
C TYR A 631 -35.90 27.50 -36.94
N SER A 632 -35.41 27.83 -38.13
CA SER A 632 -34.64 29.06 -38.43
C SER A 632 -35.48 30.10 -39.19
N ASP A 633 -35.08 31.36 -39.07
CA ASP A 633 -35.26 32.48 -40.01
C ASP A 633 -36.61 32.67 -40.75
N THR A 634 -37.21 33.86 -40.58
CA THR A 634 -37.15 34.91 -41.64
C THR A 634 -37.72 36.26 -41.20
N VAL A 635 -37.31 37.31 -41.92
CA VAL A 635 -37.53 38.74 -41.66
C VAL A 635 -38.77 39.27 -42.41
N THR A 636 -39.55 40.21 -41.83
CA THR A 636 -39.97 41.48 -42.50
C THR A 636 -40.87 42.42 -41.67
N SER A 637 -40.38 43.66 -41.48
CA SER A 637 -41.04 44.96 -41.72
C SER A 637 -42.59 45.11 -41.62
N SER A 638 -43.08 46.01 -40.75
CA SER A 638 -43.53 47.39 -41.17
C SER A 638 -44.40 48.13 -40.12
N GLY A 639 -44.47 49.47 -40.23
CA GLY A 639 -45.75 50.20 -40.06
C GLY A 639 -46.03 50.95 -38.74
N GLY A 640 -45.56 52.20 -38.62
CA GLY A 640 -45.77 53.11 -37.47
C GLY A 640 -47.22 53.54 -37.12
N GLY A 641 -47.38 54.38 -36.08
CA GLY A 641 -48.73 54.83 -35.71
C GLY A 641 -49.00 55.70 -34.46
N GLY A 642 -48.12 56.62 -34.04
CA GLY A 642 -48.51 57.93 -33.46
C GLY A 642 -49.19 58.12 -32.07
N ARG A 643 -48.68 59.16 -31.35
CA ARG A 643 -49.35 60.06 -30.38
C ARG A 643 -49.74 59.52 -28.97
N GLN A 644 -49.74 60.32 -27.88
CA GLN A 644 -49.00 61.54 -27.50
C GLN A 644 -49.26 61.89 -26.00
N ALA A 645 -48.24 62.30 -25.23
CA ALA A 645 -48.33 63.04 -23.95
C ALA A 645 -48.99 62.33 -22.72
N LYS A 646 -48.81 62.73 -21.45
CA LYS A 646 -48.24 63.96 -20.85
C LYS A 646 -47.68 63.72 -19.41
N TYR A 647 -46.81 64.63 -18.94
CA TYR A 647 -46.07 64.61 -17.65
C TYR A 647 -46.83 65.15 -16.41
N SER A 648 -46.51 64.62 -15.22
CA SER A 648 -46.21 65.34 -13.93
C SER A 648 -45.90 64.29 -12.83
N ARG A 649 -44.74 64.18 -12.15
CA ARG A 649 -43.92 65.08 -11.28
C ARG A 649 -44.64 65.39 -9.94
N SER A 650 -44.06 65.33 -8.72
CA SER A 650 -42.72 65.04 -8.14
C SER A 650 -42.93 64.30 -6.78
N GLY A 651 -41.96 63.85 -5.97
CA GLY A 651 -40.48 63.88 -5.95
C GLY A 651 -39.97 63.59 -4.51
N GLY A 652 -38.72 63.18 -4.31
CA GLY A 652 -38.15 63.02 -2.95
C GLY A 652 -37.07 61.94 -2.78
N ARG A 653 -35.81 62.35 -2.83
CA ARG A 653 -34.62 61.69 -2.22
C ARG A 653 -33.90 62.80 -1.44
N PRO A 654 -33.21 62.53 -0.32
CA PRO A 654 -31.88 61.92 -0.42
C PRO A 654 -31.43 60.97 0.73
N GLU A 655 -30.42 60.15 0.39
CA GLU A 655 -29.28 59.67 1.20
C GLU A 655 -29.42 58.91 2.54
N ARG A 656 -28.35 58.14 2.85
CA ARG A 656 -28.12 57.18 3.95
C ARG A 656 -28.96 55.88 3.91
N ASP A 657 -28.40 54.67 4.03
CA ASP A 657 -26.99 54.23 4.07
C ASP A 657 -26.78 52.95 3.25
N ARG A 658 -25.64 52.88 2.54
CA ARG A 658 -24.91 51.66 2.14
C ARG A 658 -23.60 51.69 2.93
N ILE A 659 -23.03 50.51 3.21
CA ILE A 659 -21.88 50.18 4.09
C ILE A 659 -22.43 49.20 5.17
N GLU A 660 -21.89 48.01 5.44
CA GLU A 660 -20.61 47.39 5.06
C GLU A 660 -20.81 45.86 4.94
N LEU A 661 -20.10 45.20 4.02
CA LEU A 661 -20.03 43.74 3.96
C LEU A 661 -18.59 43.37 3.61
N LEU A 662 -17.92 42.69 4.57
CA LEU A 662 -16.52 42.27 4.55
C LEU A 662 -15.49 43.42 4.63
N GLN A 663 -14.84 43.50 5.79
CA GLN A 663 -13.43 43.86 5.88
C GLN A 663 -12.75 42.92 6.88
N ASP A 664 -11.50 42.58 6.61
CA ASP A 664 -10.78 41.46 7.21
C ASP A 664 -10.35 41.71 8.66
N ALA A 665 -10.25 40.63 9.43
CA ALA A 665 -9.57 40.61 10.72
C ALA A 665 -8.25 39.83 10.57
N GLU A 666 -7.19 40.57 10.29
CA GLU A 666 -5.80 40.11 10.28
C GLU A 666 -5.27 39.81 11.71
N PRO A 667 -4.06 39.23 11.89
CA PRO A 667 -3.74 38.45 13.08
C PRO A 667 -3.47 39.26 14.34
N LEU A 668 -3.69 38.62 15.50
CA LEU A 668 -3.28 39.13 16.80
C LEU A 668 -1.77 39.00 17.00
N ASP A 669 -1.03 40.07 16.69
CA ASP A 669 0.32 40.27 17.22
C ASP A 669 0.26 40.65 18.71
N PHE A 670 1.17 40.06 19.49
CA PHE A 670 1.34 40.35 20.91
C PHE A 670 2.37 41.46 21.10
N SER A 671 1.96 42.59 21.67
CA SER A 671 2.89 43.60 22.19
C SER A 671 2.38 44.15 23.53
N ALA A 672 3.28 44.18 24.50
CA ALA A 672 3.02 44.72 25.84
C ALA A 672 3.38 46.21 25.87
N ASP A 673 2.61 47.02 26.61
CA ASP A 673 3.12 47.83 27.73
C ASP A 673 2.05 48.76 28.35
N ASN A 674 2.23 49.04 29.65
CA ASN A 674 1.67 50.14 30.45
C ASN A 674 0.16 50.08 30.85
N LEU A 675 -0.15 49.73 32.12
CA LEU A 675 -0.21 50.60 33.34
C LEU A 675 -1.57 51.34 33.44
N ALA A 676 -2.30 51.44 34.56
CA ALA A 676 -2.23 50.87 35.92
C ALA A 676 -3.61 51.14 36.61
N ASP A 677 -3.92 50.90 37.90
CA ASP A 677 -3.25 50.25 39.04
C ASP A 677 -4.33 49.90 40.11
N ASP A 678 -4.15 48.86 40.94
CA ASP A 678 -4.54 48.82 42.38
C ASP A 678 -4.19 47.48 43.07
N ALA A 679 -3.87 47.53 44.37
CA ALA A 679 -3.10 46.49 45.08
C ALA A 679 -3.89 45.59 46.07
N LEU A 680 -3.31 44.44 46.45
CA LEU A 680 -2.96 44.09 47.86
C LEU A 680 -2.32 42.68 48.01
N ASP A 681 -1.05 42.66 48.43
CA ASP A 681 -0.29 41.72 49.27
C ASP A 681 -0.57 40.19 49.30
N SER A 682 0.44 39.37 48.96
CA SER A 682 1.45 38.88 49.95
C SER A 682 2.43 37.80 49.40
N ASP A 683 3.72 37.96 49.73
CA ASP A 683 4.89 37.04 49.77
C ASP A 683 4.86 35.58 49.20
N SER A 684 5.96 34.98 48.75
CA SER A 684 7.34 35.43 48.38
C SER A 684 8.08 34.27 47.67
N GLY A 685 9.08 34.54 46.82
CA GLY A 685 9.88 33.44 46.22
C GLY A 685 10.66 33.78 44.95
N ARG A 686 11.77 34.52 45.06
CA ARG A 686 12.70 34.80 43.94
C ARG A 686 13.31 33.52 43.37
N HIS A 687 13.54 33.47 42.05
CA HIS A 687 14.87 33.24 41.44
C HIS A 687 14.93 33.83 40.02
N THR A 688 16.02 34.53 39.72
CA THR A 688 16.42 35.07 38.40
C THR A 688 16.87 33.95 37.45
N GLY A 689 16.88 34.03 36.11
CA GLY A 689 16.71 35.13 35.15
C GLY A 689 17.71 34.92 34.00
N GLY A 690 17.25 34.83 32.73
CA GLY A 690 18.11 34.45 31.60
C GLY A 690 17.56 34.86 30.23
N ARG A 691 18.36 35.59 29.45
CA ARG A 691 17.99 36.29 28.21
C ARG A 691 17.57 35.37 27.05
N TYR A 692 16.56 35.79 26.30
CA TYR A 692 16.34 35.37 24.91
C TYR A 692 17.32 36.11 23.97
N LEU A 693 17.85 35.39 22.97
CA LEU A 693 18.60 35.96 21.85
C LEU A 693 17.86 35.63 20.54
N SER A 694 17.39 36.67 19.84
CA SER A 694 16.93 36.55 18.46
C SER A 694 18.12 36.38 17.52
N MET A 695 18.11 35.37 16.65
CA MET A 695 19.07 35.28 15.55
C MET A 695 18.43 35.63 14.20
N SER A 696 19.18 36.45 13.46
CA SER A 696 18.86 37.06 12.18
C SER A 696 18.84 36.06 11.02
N SER A 697 18.13 36.45 9.96
CA SER A 697 18.16 35.85 8.62
C SER A 697 19.58 35.58 8.09
N SER A 698 19.76 34.46 7.39
CA SER A 698 20.93 34.20 6.55
C SER A 698 20.55 33.95 5.09
N ARG A 699 21.01 34.83 4.19
CA ARG A 699 21.05 34.59 2.73
C ARG A 699 22.02 33.47 2.41
N SER A 700 21.69 32.64 1.41
CA SER A 700 22.69 31.85 0.68
C SER A 700 22.39 31.82 -0.83
N ARG A 701 23.01 32.75 -1.58
CA ARG A 701 23.26 32.60 -3.02
C ARG A 701 24.64 31.95 -3.16
N ILE A 702 24.73 30.71 -3.65
CA ILE A 702 25.97 30.08 -4.10
C ILE A 702 25.63 29.20 -5.32
N PHE A 703 26.52 29.22 -6.32
CA PHE A 703 26.49 28.56 -7.65
C PHE A 703 26.02 29.43 -8.83
N ASP A 704 26.78 30.50 -9.07
CA ASP A 704 27.30 30.78 -10.42
C ASP A 704 28.74 30.22 -10.52
N ASP A 705 29.27 30.09 -11.74
CA ASP A 705 30.61 29.59 -12.12
C ASP A 705 30.92 28.09 -11.94
N VAL A 706 30.60 27.28 -12.97
CA VAL A 706 31.52 26.48 -13.84
C VAL A 706 30.72 25.62 -14.82
#